data_AF-C7YI85-F1
#
_entry.id   AF-C7YI85-F1
#
_cell.length_a   1.000
_cell.length_b   1.000
_cell.length_c   1.000
_cell.angle_alpha   90.00
_cell.angle_beta   90.00
_cell.angle_gamma   90.00
#
_symmetry.space_group_name_H-M   'P 1'
#
loop_
_entity.id
_entity.type
_entity.pdbx_description
1 polymer ?
#
loop_
_entity_poly.entity_id
_entity_poly.type
_entity_poly.pdbx_seq_one_letter_code
_entity_poly.pdbx_strand_id
1 'polypeptide(L)'
;MRQSIVWVLLLWQATLGVGTNAKYYQQEIKEQPVQRGGQNKHVAAPRTDVVVDHNHLHTPQPGAELVDAAMAELNKAPQPLHRRKRKAAGLVGTALRYILKAIPTSPVTSPSQSHDSSATGSISNAVDLLEQAARQNNSDALYLLAEINFFGNYSHPRNLDVAFNHYNQLANVYGNTTAQFMVGLYYSTGIGNVVERDQAKALLYYTFAALRGNARAEMAAGFRHHAGIGTTKNCETAVKFYKSVADKAIAWHRSGPPGGRAWVQQQWRISDDHGGIYGEGASASSAGMNAFKPSYGSDANAAIDDVIEYLDLMSQKGDFKASFNLGRIYYEGQRGLEPDIDIALRYFSKVVSRYWKQNGQLHESPKSGLEKIATKAAGYIGRMYLRGDGVAQNFARAKLWFERGITQGDAQSQHGLALMLLHGYGGKQNVKLAMELFRASADQDFPAAMVQMGHLYLDQGGQEDVRIANNYFELAGRHGNIEAHYYIAEMIHHGVGREKLCGASLTYYKSVAEKAEPLVSAWGDANDAYEAGDHDLAFLEYLLAAEQGYEKAQTNVAYMLDSTQGRFALSSFLQVARDKSGLLKNPALALVYWTRSSRQSNVDSLVKMGDYYFDGIGTEVDVAKAVQCYTGASDYSQSAQALYNLGWMHENGIGLVQDFHLAKRYYDHALEVNEEAYLPVTLSLFKLRLRSAWNTLTHGPIHSIQDEPKPKKVRSLSEWINHFLQDDGQYDEEYYAGEDLYDGALGSGEGAGDDDGIMESLLIVGITFSLVFLLWWRQRLQQAHQEGEDARRRNLEGLPPNPRPDNGRDGPDFAGWAAGGVGL
;
A
#
# COMPACT_ATOMS: atom_id res chain seq x y z
N MET A 1 -37.20 25.93 23.11
CA MET A 1 -36.76 25.09 24.25
C MET A 1 -37.27 23.64 24.24
N ARG A 2 -38.48 23.32 23.73
CA ARG A 2 -38.97 21.92 23.75
C ARG A 2 -38.38 20.98 22.68
N GLN A 3 -37.93 21.47 21.53
CA GLN A 3 -37.37 20.61 20.47
C GLN A 3 -35.91 20.18 20.74
N SER A 4 -35.13 21.02 21.39
CA SER A 4 -33.73 20.74 21.76
C SER A 4 -33.62 19.59 22.77
N ILE A 5 -34.59 19.49 23.67
CA ILE A 5 -34.64 18.45 24.73
C ILE A 5 -34.99 17.08 24.13
N VAL A 6 -35.83 17.04 23.09
CA VAL A 6 -36.19 15.80 22.39
C VAL A 6 -34.99 15.21 21.65
N TRP A 7 -34.15 16.06 21.03
CA TRP A 7 -32.91 15.61 20.40
C TRP A 7 -31.90 15.06 21.41
N VAL A 8 -31.76 15.69 22.57
CA VAL A 8 -30.88 15.20 23.64
C VAL A 8 -31.39 13.88 24.22
N LEU A 9 -32.71 13.71 24.39
CA LEU A 9 -33.32 12.46 24.86
C LEU A 9 -33.22 11.32 23.83
N LEU A 10 -33.35 11.62 22.54
CA LEU A 10 -33.15 10.64 21.46
C LEU A 10 -31.67 10.23 21.33
N LEU A 11 -30.74 11.16 21.49
CA LEU A 11 -29.30 10.88 21.61
C LEU A 11 -29.01 10.00 22.84
N TRP A 12 -29.67 10.27 23.96
CA TRP A 12 -29.49 9.48 25.19
C TRP A 12 -30.06 8.06 25.05
N GLN A 13 -31.22 7.89 24.40
CA GLN A 13 -31.78 6.57 24.08
C GLN A 13 -30.93 5.79 23.06
N ALA A 14 -30.34 6.47 22.07
CA ALA A 14 -29.39 5.85 21.14
C ALA A 14 -28.11 5.36 21.85
N THR A 15 -27.60 6.12 22.83
CA THR A 15 -26.44 5.69 23.63
C THR A 15 -26.73 4.50 24.55
N LEU A 16 -27.97 4.38 25.06
CA LEU A 16 -28.38 3.27 25.93
C LEU A 16 -28.65 1.96 25.16
N GLY A 17 -29.13 2.04 23.91
CA GLY A 17 -29.32 0.88 23.03
C GLY A 17 -28.02 0.24 22.52
N VAL A 18 -26.92 1.00 22.48
CA VAL A 18 -25.60 0.53 22.02
C VAL A 18 -24.76 -0.03 23.18
N GLY A 19 -24.96 0.45 24.41
CA GLY A 19 -24.23 0.02 25.60
C GLY A 19 -24.51 -1.43 26.05
N THR A 20 -25.65 -2.00 25.67
CA THR A 20 -26.00 -3.39 25.99
C THR A 20 -25.30 -4.41 25.07
N ASN A 21 -25.03 -4.04 23.80
CA ASN A 21 -24.30 -4.90 22.87
C ASN A 21 -22.79 -4.92 23.13
N ALA A 22 -22.20 -3.81 23.60
CA ALA A 22 -20.77 -3.74 23.91
C ALA A 22 -20.34 -4.69 25.05
N LYS A 23 -21.24 -4.96 26.02
CA LYS A 23 -21.00 -5.96 27.08
C LYS A 23 -21.12 -7.40 26.58
N TYR A 24 -21.87 -7.64 25.50
CA TYR A 24 -21.98 -8.96 24.88
C TYR A 24 -20.67 -9.32 24.15
N TYR A 25 -20.05 -8.36 23.44
CA TYR A 25 -18.79 -8.57 22.72
C TYR A 25 -17.57 -8.84 23.62
N GLN A 26 -17.59 -8.40 24.89
CA GLN A 26 -16.51 -8.71 25.84
C GLN A 26 -16.64 -10.11 26.46
N GLN A 27 -17.80 -10.76 26.42
CA GLN A 27 -18.03 -12.03 27.11
C GLN A 27 -17.76 -13.28 26.26
N GLU A 28 -17.81 -13.21 24.93
CA GLU A 28 -17.47 -14.35 24.06
C GLU A 28 -15.98 -14.44 23.69
N ILE A 29 -15.21 -13.36 23.88
CA ILE A 29 -13.75 -13.37 23.74
C ILE A 29 -13.11 -13.51 25.12
N LYS A 30 -13.35 -14.65 25.78
CA LYS A 30 -12.44 -15.12 26.83
C LYS A 30 -11.26 -15.77 26.14
N GLU A 31 -10.30 -14.95 25.74
CA GLU A 31 -8.96 -15.41 25.37
C GLU A 31 -8.36 -16.14 26.58
N GLN A 32 -8.28 -17.48 26.49
CA GLN A 32 -7.30 -18.21 27.27
C GLN A 32 -5.91 -17.68 26.88
N PRO A 33 -5.00 -17.43 27.84
CA PRO A 33 -3.64 -17.05 27.51
C PRO A 33 -2.96 -18.30 26.95
N VAL A 34 -3.12 -18.54 25.65
CA VAL A 34 -2.37 -19.56 24.96
C VAL A 34 -0.96 -19.01 24.82
N GLN A 35 -0.06 -19.49 25.69
CA GLN A 35 1.37 -19.49 25.45
C GLN A 35 1.62 -20.30 24.17
N ARG A 36 1.53 -19.66 23.00
CA ARG A 36 1.96 -20.22 21.72
C ARG A 36 3.34 -19.66 21.45
N GLY A 37 4.31 -20.57 21.42
CA GLY A 37 5.73 -20.27 21.23
C GLY A 37 6.00 -19.62 19.88
N GLY A 38 5.91 -18.30 19.84
CA GLY A 38 6.78 -17.49 19.00
C GLY A 38 8.14 -17.45 19.67
N GLN A 39 9.00 -18.44 19.40
CA GLN A 39 10.43 -18.20 19.57
C GLN A 39 10.74 -16.99 18.70
N ASN A 40 11.13 -15.87 19.33
CA ASN A 40 11.73 -14.75 18.64
C ASN A 40 12.80 -15.31 17.70
N LYS A 41 12.58 -15.16 16.39
CA LYS A 41 13.55 -15.61 15.39
C LYS A 41 14.86 -14.80 15.42
N HIS A 42 14.92 -13.72 16.20
CA HIS A 42 16.16 -12.98 16.53
C HIS A 42 16.96 -13.57 17.68
N VAL A 43 16.42 -14.58 18.36
CA VAL A 43 17.22 -15.49 19.18
C VAL A 43 17.05 -16.88 18.59
N ALA A 44 17.46 -17.04 17.32
CA ALA A 44 18.06 -18.30 16.95
C ALA A 44 19.10 -18.62 18.04
N ALA A 45 19.06 -19.84 18.60
CA ALA A 45 20.04 -20.27 19.59
C ALA A 45 21.43 -19.75 19.21
N PRO A 46 22.19 -19.14 20.16
CA PRO A 46 23.43 -18.43 19.86
C PRO A 46 24.37 -19.39 19.14
N ARG A 47 24.40 -19.29 17.82
CA ARG A 47 25.36 -19.97 16.97
C ARG A 47 25.84 -18.88 16.05
N THR A 48 26.89 -18.21 16.51
CA THR A 48 27.70 -17.39 15.63
C THR A 48 28.07 -18.24 14.41
N ASP A 49 27.94 -17.69 13.19
CA ASP A 49 28.31 -18.33 11.91
C ASP A 49 29.85 -18.55 11.79
N VAL A 50 30.55 -18.66 12.92
CA VAL A 50 31.91 -19.16 12.97
C VAL A 50 31.86 -20.57 12.41
N VAL A 51 32.44 -20.73 11.23
CA VAL A 51 32.69 -22.04 10.63
C VAL A 51 33.55 -22.80 11.63
N VAL A 52 32.92 -23.60 12.47
CA VAL A 52 33.59 -24.60 13.27
C VAL A 52 33.98 -25.67 12.26
N ASP A 53 35.26 -25.69 11.93
CA ASP A 53 35.91 -26.74 11.14
C ASP A 53 35.31 -28.08 11.58
N HIS A 54 34.71 -28.83 10.64
CA HIS A 54 33.88 -30.02 10.91
C HIS A 54 34.65 -31.21 11.54
N ASN A 55 35.85 -30.99 12.06
CA ASN A 55 36.71 -31.97 12.70
C ASN A 55 37.02 -31.68 14.19
N HIS A 56 36.48 -30.62 14.80
CA HIS A 56 36.67 -30.40 16.24
C HIS A 56 35.39 -30.70 17.03
N LEU A 57 35.48 -31.75 17.86
CA LEU A 57 34.60 -31.99 19.00
C LEU A 57 34.27 -30.67 19.71
N HIS A 58 32.99 -30.44 20.02
CA HIS A 58 32.49 -29.26 20.74
C HIS A 58 33.22 -29.05 22.07
N THR A 59 34.37 -28.37 22.05
CA THR A 59 34.94 -27.77 23.25
C THR A 59 34.12 -26.52 23.54
N PRO A 60 33.48 -26.41 24.72
CA PRO A 60 32.78 -25.20 25.11
C PRO A 60 33.72 -24.00 24.99
N GLN A 61 33.25 -22.92 24.38
CA GLN A 61 34.00 -21.68 24.38
C GLN A 61 34.25 -21.21 25.82
N PRO A 62 35.36 -20.51 26.08
CA PRO A 62 35.58 -19.91 27.40
C PRO A 62 34.40 -19.00 27.74
N GLY A 63 33.84 -19.16 28.95
CA GLY A 63 32.68 -18.38 29.41
C GLY A 63 31.32 -18.82 28.86
N ALA A 64 31.21 -19.99 28.20
CA ALA A 64 29.92 -20.50 27.70
C ALA A 64 28.86 -20.64 28.82
N GLU A 65 29.25 -21.10 30.01
CA GLU A 65 28.35 -21.19 31.18
C GLU A 65 27.77 -19.82 31.59
N LEU A 66 28.55 -18.75 31.45
CA LEU A 66 28.11 -17.39 31.75
C LEU A 66 27.11 -16.90 30.70
N VAL A 67 27.32 -17.26 29.42
CA VAL A 67 26.38 -16.95 28.34
C VAL A 67 25.06 -17.68 28.57
N ASP A 68 25.09 -18.96 28.92
CA ASP A 68 23.87 -19.73 29.23
C ASP A 68 23.13 -19.15 30.44
N ALA A 69 23.86 -18.74 31.50
CA ALA A 69 23.29 -18.06 32.65
C ALA A 69 22.67 -16.69 32.27
N ALA A 70 23.35 -15.91 31.42
CA ALA A 70 22.83 -14.65 30.92
C ALA A 70 21.57 -14.86 30.07
N MET A 71 21.54 -15.87 29.20
CA MET A 71 20.36 -16.22 28.41
C MET A 71 19.19 -16.63 29.30
N ALA A 72 19.44 -17.35 30.39
CA ALA A 72 18.41 -17.68 31.36
C ALA A 72 17.82 -16.42 32.04
N GLU A 73 18.65 -15.41 32.33
CA GLU A 73 18.18 -14.12 32.86
C GLU A 73 17.44 -13.27 31.80
N LEU A 74 17.91 -13.24 30.55
CA LEU A 74 17.23 -12.55 29.44
C LEU A 74 15.85 -13.17 29.15
N ASN A 75 15.70 -14.47 29.31
CA ASN A 75 14.41 -15.15 29.18
C ASN A 75 13.42 -14.80 30.30
N LYS A 76 13.91 -14.35 31.47
CA LYS A 76 13.07 -13.86 32.57
C LYS A 76 12.65 -12.40 32.38
N ALA A 77 13.43 -11.62 31.63
CA ALA A 77 13.07 -10.24 31.33
C ALA A 77 11.73 -10.22 30.60
N PRO A 78 10.81 -9.31 30.96
CA PRO A 78 9.60 -9.13 30.18
C PRO A 78 10.05 -8.75 28.77
N GLN A 79 9.83 -9.65 27.81
CA GLN A 79 9.98 -9.29 26.42
C GLN A 79 9.14 -8.03 26.20
N PRO A 80 9.64 -7.02 25.47
CA PRO A 80 8.78 -5.95 25.02
C PRO A 80 7.65 -6.64 24.28
N LEU A 81 6.50 -6.76 24.95
CA LEU A 81 5.28 -7.15 24.30
C LEU A 81 5.10 -6.04 23.27
N HIS A 82 5.47 -6.28 22.01
CA HIS A 82 4.92 -5.59 20.85
C HIS A 82 3.42 -5.96 20.78
N ARG A 83 2.72 -5.62 21.86
CA ARG A 83 1.37 -6.03 22.18
C ARG A 83 0.72 -4.87 22.91
N ARG A 84 0.66 -3.78 22.19
CA ARG A 84 -0.66 -3.29 21.80
C ARG A 84 -0.62 -3.14 20.29
N LYS A 85 -1.12 -4.13 19.54
CA LYS A 85 -1.83 -3.82 18.30
C LYS A 85 -2.75 -2.69 18.70
N ARG A 86 -2.45 -1.48 18.22
CA ARG A 86 -3.26 -0.32 18.50
C ARG A 86 -4.53 -0.59 17.71
N LYS A 87 -5.48 -1.34 18.31
CA LYS A 87 -6.71 -1.79 17.66
C LYS A 87 -7.18 -0.59 16.86
N ALA A 88 -7.23 -0.73 15.53
CA ALA A 88 -7.83 0.31 14.72
C ALA A 88 -9.20 0.50 15.35
N ALA A 89 -9.46 1.73 15.75
CA ALA A 89 -10.66 1.97 16.51
C ALA A 89 -11.74 1.87 15.44
N GLY A 90 -12.58 0.82 15.47
CA GLY A 90 -13.63 0.62 14.46
C GLY A 90 -14.51 1.87 14.35
N LEU A 91 -15.52 1.90 13.47
CA LEU A 91 -16.38 3.08 13.25
C LEU A 91 -16.74 3.89 14.51
N VAL A 92 -17.05 3.20 15.61
CA VAL A 92 -17.33 3.83 16.93
C VAL A 92 -16.11 4.52 17.53
N GLY A 93 -14.95 3.90 17.45
CA GLY A 93 -13.70 4.41 18.00
C GLY A 93 -12.97 5.42 17.11
N THR A 94 -13.16 5.40 15.79
CA THR A 94 -12.78 6.51 14.89
C THR A 94 -13.68 7.71 15.14
N ALA A 95 -15.01 7.53 15.23
CA ALA A 95 -15.93 8.59 15.63
C ALA A 95 -15.57 9.16 17.01
N LEU A 96 -15.30 8.30 18.01
CA LEU A 96 -14.85 8.73 19.34
C LEU A 96 -13.51 9.47 19.27
N ARG A 97 -12.58 9.06 18.40
CA ARG A 97 -11.30 9.78 18.18
C ARG A 97 -11.52 11.15 17.56
N TYR A 98 -12.39 11.28 16.57
CA TYR A 98 -12.73 12.59 15.99
C TYR A 98 -13.44 13.49 17.03
N ILE A 99 -14.31 12.92 17.85
CA ILE A 99 -14.95 13.62 18.98
C ILE A 99 -13.92 14.03 20.04
N LEU A 100 -13.00 13.13 20.43
CA LEU A 100 -11.94 13.41 21.40
C LEU A 100 -10.92 14.44 20.88
N LYS A 101 -10.63 14.45 19.58
CA LYS A 101 -9.80 15.48 18.93
C LYS A 101 -10.49 16.85 18.84
N ALA A 102 -11.82 16.88 18.86
CA ALA A 102 -12.60 18.13 18.86
C ALA A 102 -12.74 18.73 20.27
N ILE A 103 -12.41 17.99 21.33
CA ILE A 103 -12.41 18.50 22.71
C ILE A 103 -11.01 19.06 23.02
N PRO A 104 -10.88 20.36 23.36
CA PRO A 104 -9.59 20.93 23.78
C PRO A 104 -9.22 20.38 25.15
N THR A 105 -8.48 19.27 25.18
CA THR A 105 -7.96 18.71 26.42
C THR A 105 -6.73 19.51 26.88
N SER A 106 -6.78 20.01 28.11
CA SER A 106 -5.62 20.56 28.83
C SER A 106 -4.47 19.54 28.84
N PRO A 107 -3.20 19.96 28.90
CA PRO A 107 -2.08 19.03 28.82
C PRO A 107 -2.06 18.15 30.07
N VAL A 108 -2.55 16.93 29.95
CA VAL A 108 -2.10 15.84 30.84
C VAL A 108 -0.70 15.50 30.36
N THR A 109 0.28 16.13 31.00
CA THR A 109 1.69 15.83 30.86
C THR A 109 1.85 14.32 31.02
N SER A 110 2.12 13.60 29.93
CA SER A 110 2.74 12.29 30.06
C SER A 110 4.07 12.54 30.77
N PRO A 111 4.42 11.76 31.82
CA PRO A 111 5.71 11.93 32.46
C PRO A 111 6.75 11.81 31.36
N SER A 112 7.59 12.84 31.24
CA SER A 112 8.80 12.79 30.43
C SER A 112 9.51 11.50 30.83
N GLN A 113 9.75 10.61 29.88
CA GLN A 113 10.73 9.55 30.09
C GLN A 113 12.06 10.26 30.33
N SER A 114 12.40 10.44 31.60
CA SER A 114 13.77 10.69 32.03
C SER A 114 14.60 9.53 31.47
N HIS A 115 15.68 9.87 30.77
CA HIS A 115 16.63 8.92 30.17
C HIS A 115 17.38 8.02 31.16
N ASP A 116 16.94 7.95 32.41
CA ASP A 116 17.45 7.04 33.44
C ASP A 116 16.43 5.92 33.71
N SER A 117 16.07 5.14 32.68
CA SER A 117 15.56 3.80 32.95
C SER A 117 16.76 2.91 33.27
N SER A 118 17.17 2.88 34.54
CA SER A 118 18.10 1.85 35.02
C SER A 118 17.54 0.49 34.59
N ALA A 119 18.30 -0.25 33.78
CA ALA A 119 17.90 -1.57 33.32
C ALA A 119 17.37 -2.39 34.50
N THR A 120 16.18 -2.98 34.33
CA THR A 120 15.61 -3.88 35.35
C THR A 120 16.68 -4.87 35.82
N GLY A 121 16.71 -5.19 37.11
CA GLY A 121 17.82 -5.94 37.72
C GLY A 121 18.22 -7.22 36.97
N SER A 122 17.28 -7.91 36.32
CA SER A 122 17.56 -9.11 35.51
C SER A 122 18.36 -8.80 34.24
N ILE A 123 18.12 -7.67 33.59
CA ILE A 123 18.80 -7.28 32.34
C ILE A 123 20.21 -6.78 32.64
N SER A 124 20.37 -5.93 33.66
CA SER A 124 21.70 -5.50 34.10
C SER A 124 22.57 -6.69 34.50
N ASN A 125 22.02 -7.62 35.30
CA ASN A 125 22.72 -8.86 35.65
C ASN A 125 23.09 -9.69 34.40
N ALA A 126 22.20 -9.80 33.41
CA ALA A 126 22.50 -10.51 32.17
C ALA A 126 23.62 -9.84 31.36
N VAL A 127 23.59 -8.50 31.24
CA VAL A 127 24.64 -7.73 30.57
C VAL A 127 25.97 -7.89 31.31
N ASP A 128 25.99 -7.84 32.64
CA ASP A 128 27.20 -8.04 33.44
C ASP A 128 27.82 -9.44 33.22
N LEU A 129 26.99 -10.48 33.14
CA LEU A 129 27.42 -11.85 32.83
C LEU A 129 27.99 -11.95 31.40
N LEU A 130 27.34 -11.30 30.43
CA LEU A 130 27.82 -11.24 29.06
C LEU A 130 29.13 -10.46 28.95
N GLU A 131 29.29 -9.35 29.68
CA GLU A 131 30.55 -8.60 29.72
C GLU A 131 31.69 -9.44 30.31
N GLN A 132 31.42 -10.21 31.36
CA GLN A 132 32.38 -11.15 31.93
C GLN A 132 32.78 -12.24 30.93
N ALA A 133 31.82 -12.78 30.17
CA ALA A 133 32.09 -13.73 29.11
C ALA A 133 32.85 -13.10 27.93
N ALA A 134 32.54 -11.85 27.57
CA ALA A 134 33.23 -11.10 26.52
C ALA A 134 34.69 -10.81 26.88
N ARG A 135 35.00 -10.56 28.17
CA ARG A 135 36.40 -10.46 28.66
C ARG A 135 37.17 -11.77 28.51
N GLN A 136 36.47 -12.90 28.46
CA GLN A 136 37.06 -14.21 28.14
C GLN A 136 37.14 -14.45 26.62
N ASN A 137 36.91 -13.42 25.79
CA ASN A 137 36.85 -13.47 24.33
C ASN A 137 35.80 -14.44 23.78
N ASN A 138 34.69 -14.67 24.49
CA ASN A 138 33.61 -15.48 23.95
C ASN A 138 32.94 -14.79 22.75
N SER A 139 32.82 -15.48 21.61
CA SER A 139 32.25 -14.88 20.38
C SER A 139 30.75 -14.65 20.50
N ASP A 140 30.04 -15.55 21.17
CA ASP A 140 28.58 -15.47 21.31
C ASP A 140 28.21 -14.32 22.27
N ALA A 141 28.98 -14.14 23.35
CA ALA A 141 28.80 -13.03 24.28
C ALA A 141 29.01 -11.67 23.60
N LEU A 142 30.09 -11.54 22.83
CA LEU A 142 30.38 -10.33 22.05
C LEU A 142 29.25 -10.01 21.06
N TYR A 143 28.68 -11.04 20.41
CA TYR A 143 27.59 -10.87 19.47
C TYR A 143 26.32 -10.39 20.16
N LEU A 144 25.92 -11.05 21.26
CA LEU A 144 24.75 -10.67 22.03
C LEU A 144 24.87 -9.25 22.59
N LEU A 145 26.03 -8.87 23.12
CA LEU A 145 26.28 -7.49 23.57
C LEU A 145 26.16 -6.49 22.42
N ALA A 146 26.68 -6.82 21.23
CA ALA A 146 26.56 -5.95 20.07
C ALA A 146 25.09 -5.75 19.67
N GLU A 147 24.31 -6.82 19.57
CA GLU A 147 22.89 -6.79 19.19
C GLU A 147 22.03 -6.03 20.21
N ILE A 148 22.25 -6.27 21.52
CA ILE A 148 21.54 -5.59 22.60
C ILE A 148 21.84 -4.09 22.56
N ASN A 149 23.09 -3.68 22.34
CA ASN A 149 23.46 -2.27 22.25
C ASN A 149 23.00 -1.61 20.94
N PHE A 150 22.92 -2.34 19.83
CA PHE A 150 22.50 -1.81 18.54
C PHE A 150 20.98 -1.62 18.47
N PHE A 151 20.20 -2.68 18.71
CA PHE A 151 18.74 -2.65 18.58
C PHE A 151 18.04 -2.13 19.85
N GLY A 152 18.71 -2.19 21.01
CA GLY A 152 18.08 -1.87 22.30
C GLY A 152 17.10 -2.96 22.75
N ASN A 153 17.39 -4.21 22.39
CA ASN A 153 16.56 -5.36 22.76
C ASN A 153 16.38 -5.44 24.28
N TYR A 154 15.25 -5.98 24.71
CA TYR A 154 14.87 -6.07 26.13
C TYR A 154 14.73 -4.71 26.83
N SER A 155 14.56 -3.59 26.10
CA SER A 155 14.55 -2.24 26.67
C SER A 155 15.90 -1.80 27.25
N HIS A 156 17.00 -2.39 26.77
CA HIS A 156 18.35 -1.89 27.05
C HIS A 156 18.60 -0.58 26.29
N PRO A 157 19.28 0.42 26.89
CA PRO A 157 19.60 1.66 26.19
C PRO A 157 20.52 1.41 24.98
N ARG A 158 20.26 2.08 23.87
CA ARG A 158 21.06 1.94 22.65
C ARG A 158 22.39 2.66 22.78
N ASN A 159 23.48 1.98 22.43
CA ASN A 159 24.82 2.55 22.38
C ASN A 159 25.55 2.05 21.13
N LEU A 160 25.51 2.88 20.08
CA LEU A 160 26.06 2.52 18.77
C LEU A 160 27.58 2.43 18.77
N ASP A 161 28.28 3.15 19.65
CA ASP A 161 29.74 3.10 19.77
C ASP A 161 30.20 1.76 20.35
N VAL A 162 29.56 1.32 21.45
CA VAL A 162 29.85 0.02 22.09
C VAL A 162 29.50 -1.12 21.14
N ALA A 163 28.35 -1.04 20.46
CA ALA A 163 27.96 -2.02 19.46
C ALA A 163 29.01 -2.13 18.33
N PHE A 164 29.48 -1.00 17.80
CA PHE A 164 30.50 -0.99 16.75
C PHE A 164 31.80 -1.65 17.21
N ASN A 165 32.27 -1.37 18.43
CA ASN A 165 33.48 -1.98 18.96
C ASN A 165 33.39 -3.50 19.04
N HIS A 166 32.26 -4.04 19.52
CA HIS A 166 32.04 -5.48 19.56
C HIS A 166 31.91 -6.10 18.17
N TYR A 167 31.16 -5.49 17.24
CA TYR A 167 31.09 -5.98 15.85
C TYR A 167 32.45 -5.95 15.16
N ASN A 168 33.23 -4.89 15.36
CA ASN A 168 34.57 -4.76 14.78
C ASN A 168 35.54 -5.82 15.35
N GLN A 169 35.47 -6.09 16.66
CA GLN A 169 36.23 -7.19 17.27
C GLN A 169 35.83 -8.55 16.69
N LEU A 170 34.53 -8.81 16.55
CA LEU A 170 34.01 -10.05 15.96
C LEU A 170 34.41 -10.23 14.49
N ALA A 171 34.36 -9.14 13.71
CA ALA A 171 34.71 -9.16 12.30
C ALA A 171 36.21 -9.41 12.08
N ASN A 172 37.08 -8.84 12.91
CA ASN A 172 38.52 -8.95 12.75
C ASN A 172 39.12 -10.22 13.37
N VAL A 173 38.65 -10.64 14.55
CA VAL A 173 39.21 -11.80 15.28
C VAL A 173 38.61 -13.12 14.78
N TYR A 174 37.28 -13.16 14.64
CA TYR A 174 36.54 -14.40 14.33
C TYR A 174 36.08 -14.47 12.88
N GLY A 175 36.15 -13.36 12.14
CA GLY A 175 35.63 -13.29 10.77
C GLY A 175 34.11 -13.48 10.69
N ASN A 176 33.36 -13.21 11.75
CA ASN A 176 31.91 -13.46 11.77
C ASN A 176 31.22 -12.68 10.64
N THR A 177 30.42 -13.36 9.82
CA THR A 177 29.85 -12.81 8.58
C THR A 177 28.78 -11.74 8.86
N THR A 178 27.95 -11.96 9.89
CA THR A 178 26.95 -10.99 10.34
C THR A 178 27.62 -9.75 10.92
N ALA A 179 28.67 -9.93 11.72
CA ALA A 179 29.45 -8.80 12.23
C ALA A 179 30.14 -8.01 11.09
N GLN A 180 30.70 -8.69 10.09
CA GLN A 180 31.25 -8.05 8.89
C GLN A 180 30.18 -7.24 8.13
N PHE A 181 28.96 -7.78 7.98
CA PHE A 181 27.85 -7.04 7.40
C PHE A 181 27.51 -5.78 8.21
N MET A 182 27.43 -5.89 9.54
CA MET A 182 27.16 -4.75 10.42
C MET A 182 28.28 -3.71 10.36
N VAL A 183 29.55 -4.10 10.39
CA VAL A 183 30.68 -3.17 10.20
C VAL A 183 30.59 -2.47 8.84
N GLY A 184 30.20 -3.19 7.79
CA GLY A 184 29.91 -2.62 6.48
C GLY A 184 28.81 -1.54 6.51
N LEU A 185 27.75 -1.74 7.28
CA LEU A 185 26.66 -0.78 7.50
C LEU A 185 27.16 0.52 8.16
N TYR A 186 28.01 0.41 9.19
CA TYR A 186 28.60 1.57 9.85
C TYR A 186 29.41 2.41 8.87
N TYR A 187 30.31 1.78 8.09
CA TYR A 187 31.09 2.49 7.08
C TYR A 187 30.23 3.03 5.93
N SER A 188 29.13 2.36 5.57
CA SER A 188 28.30 2.82 4.44
C SER A 188 27.40 4.01 4.77
N THR A 189 26.91 4.07 6.01
CA THR A 189 25.92 5.07 6.43
C THR A 189 26.50 6.17 7.31
N GLY A 190 27.60 5.89 8.03
CA GLY A 190 28.14 6.79 9.06
C GLY A 190 27.21 6.93 10.26
N ILE A 191 26.42 5.89 10.56
CA ILE A 191 25.36 5.96 11.56
C ILE A 191 25.90 6.32 12.96
N GLY A 192 25.15 7.16 13.67
CA GLY A 192 25.50 7.62 15.02
C GLY A 192 26.74 8.50 15.09
N ASN A 193 27.32 8.91 13.96
CA ASN A 193 28.63 9.58 13.87
C ASN A 193 29.77 8.79 14.53
N VAL A 194 29.60 7.48 14.70
CA VAL A 194 30.62 6.59 15.30
C VAL A 194 31.84 6.49 14.39
N VAL A 195 31.59 6.43 13.08
CA VAL A 195 32.63 6.29 12.05
C VAL A 195 32.29 7.18 10.86
N GLU A 196 33.32 7.75 10.23
CA GLU A 196 33.16 8.47 8.97
C GLU A 196 32.75 7.53 7.82
N ARG A 197 31.93 8.06 6.93
CA ARG A 197 31.39 7.30 5.79
C ARG A 197 32.48 6.96 4.78
N ASP A 198 32.73 5.67 4.57
CA ASP A 198 33.70 5.13 3.62
C ASP A 198 33.06 4.00 2.80
N GLN A 199 32.68 4.31 1.55
CA GLN A 199 32.01 3.33 0.68
C GLN A 199 32.94 2.20 0.22
N ALA A 200 34.26 2.42 0.18
CA ALA A 200 35.21 1.41 -0.24
C ALA A 200 35.39 0.35 0.86
N LYS A 201 35.55 0.78 2.12
CA LYS A 201 35.55 -0.14 3.26
C LYS A 201 34.23 -0.87 3.41
N ALA A 202 33.11 -0.18 3.23
CA ALA A 202 31.80 -0.83 3.26
C ALA A 202 31.70 -1.97 2.24
N LEU A 203 32.09 -1.71 0.98
CA LEU A 203 32.11 -2.73 -0.06
C LEU A 203 33.04 -3.90 0.29
N LEU A 204 34.21 -3.63 0.86
CA LEU A 204 35.15 -4.66 1.29
C LEU A 204 34.53 -5.60 2.33
N TYR A 205 33.92 -5.07 3.39
CA TYR A 205 33.29 -5.91 4.41
C TYR A 205 32.06 -6.67 3.88
N TYR A 206 31.23 -6.03 3.06
CA TYR A 206 30.11 -6.72 2.43
C TYR A 206 30.57 -7.85 1.51
N THR A 207 31.65 -7.66 0.74
CA THR A 207 32.18 -8.73 -0.12
C THR A 207 32.76 -9.89 0.67
N PHE A 208 33.47 -9.65 1.78
CA PHE A 208 33.93 -10.74 2.66
C PHE A 208 32.77 -11.54 3.25
N ALA A 209 31.74 -10.87 3.76
CA ALA A 209 30.56 -11.53 4.29
C ALA A 209 29.77 -12.28 3.19
N ALA A 210 29.66 -11.70 2.00
CA ALA A 210 28.97 -12.31 0.86
C ALA A 210 29.68 -13.56 0.34
N LEU A 211 31.02 -13.53 0.24
CA LEU A 211 31.81 -14.70 -0.18
C LEU A 211 31.69 -15.88 0.79
N ARG A 212 31.43 -15.60 2.07
CA ARG A 212 31.15 -16.61 3.10
C ARG A 212 29.68 -17.04 3.16
N GLY A 213 28.83 -16.55 2.25
CA GLY A 213 27.46 -17.00 2.10
C GLY A 213 26.42 -16.31 2.98
N ASN A 214 26.71 -15.15 3.59
CA ASN A 214 25.70 -14.38 4.31
C ASN A 214 24.71 -13.73 3.32
N ALA A 215 23.43 -14.09 3.41
CA ALA A 215 22.41 -13.67 2.46
C ALA A 215 22.18 -12.14 2.43
N ARG A 216 22.24 -11.47 3.59
CA ARG A 216 22.10 -10.00 3.70
C ARG A 216 23.26 -9.30 2.98
N ALA A 217 24.47 -9.80 3.19
CA ALA A 217 25.66 -9.25 2.56
C ALA A 217 25.69 -9.52 1.04
N GLU A 218 25.28 -10.72 0.59
CA GLU A 218 25.14 -11.03 -0.83
C GLU A 218 24.14 -10.07 -1.52
N MET A 219 22.99 -9.82 -0.90
CA MET A 219 22.02 -8.82 -1.40
C MET A 219 22.64 -7.42 -1.50
N ALA A 220 23.29 -6.95 -0.44
CA ALA A 220 23.92 -5.62 -0.42
C ALA A 220 25.06 -5.50 -1.46
N ALA A 221 25.90 -6.52 -1.60
CA ALA A 221 26.96 -6.55 -2.60
C ALA A 221 26.39 -6.59 -4.03
N GLY A 222 25.35 -7.41 -4.27
CA GLY A 222 24.63 -7.47 -5.53
C GLY A 222 24.03 -6.13 -5.93
N PHE A 223 23.36 -5.46 -4.99
CA PHE A 223 22.78 -4.13 -5.20
C PHE A 223 23.86 -3.09 -5.52
N ARG A 224 24.99 -3.10 -4.80
CA ARG A 224 26.11 -2.16 -5.04
C ARG A 224 26.73 -2.32 -6.41
N HIS A 225 26.96 -3.54 -6.89
CA HIS A 225 27.46 -3.81 -8.24
C HIS A 225 26.44 -3.46 -9.33
N HIS A 226 25.15 -3.67 -9.07
CA HIS A 226 24.08 -3.29 -9.99
C HIS A 226 23.94 -1.76 -10.12
N ALA A 227 23.88 -1.05 -8.98
CA ALA A 227 23.71 0.39 -8.94
C ALA A 227 25.01 1.17 -9.20
N GLY A 228 26.18 0.54 -9.02
CA GLY A 228 27.48 1.19 -9.12
C GLY A 228 27.80 2.08 -7.91
N ILE A 229 27.58 1.57 -6.69
CA ILE A 229 27.82 2.31 -5.44
C ILE A 229 29.14 1.85 -4.82
N GLY A 230 30.15 2.71 -4.81
CA GLY A 230 31.51 2.37 -4.36
C GLY A 230 32.27 1.44 -5.31
N THR A 231 31.71 1.16 -6.49
CA THR A 231 32.27 0.33 -7.56
C THR A 231 31.70 0.75 -8.91
N THR A 232 32.35 0.38 -10.01
CA THR A 232 31.74 0.46 -11.35
C THR A 232 30.57 -0.52 -11.46
N LYS A 233 29.60 -0.20 -12.32
CA LYS A 233 28.46 -1.07 -12.60
C LYS A 233 28.94 -2.36 -13.27
N ASN A 234 28.60 -3.51 -12.69
CA ASN A 234 28.91 -4.80 -13.27
C ASN A 234 27.72 -5.75 -13.06
N CYS A 235 27.07 -6.10 -14.17
CA CYS A 235 25.90 -6.95 -14.16
C CYS A 235 26.23 -8.40 -13.80
N GLU A 236 27.35 -8.94 -14.28
CA GLU A 236 27.70 -10.36 -14.08
C GLU A 236 27.98 -10.66 -12.61
N THR A 237 28.72 -9.78 -11.93
CA THR A 237 28.98 -9.92 -10.49
C THR A 237 27.69 -9.74 -9.68
N ALA A 238 26.80 -8.82 -10.09
CA ALA A 238 25.52 -8.64 -9.43
C ALA A 238 24.61 -9.87 -9.59
N VAL A 239 24.50 -10.44 -10.80
CA VAL A 239 23.77 -11.69 -11.06
C VAL A 239 24.32 -12.82 -10.22
N LYS A 240 25.64 -12.96 -10.08
CA LYS A 240 26.24 -14.01 -9.24
C LYS A 240 25.74 -13.95 -7.79
N PHE A 241 25.71 -12.77 -7.18
CA PHE A 241 25.25 -12.63 -5.80
C PHE A 241 23.73 -12.81 -5.68
N TYR A 242 22.93 -12.17 -6.55
CA TYR A 242 21.47 -12.33 -6.53
C TYR A 242 21.03 -13.77 -6.81
N LYS A 243 21.72 -14.49 -7.70
CA LYS A 243 21.48 -15.91 -7.96
C LYS A 243 21.73 -16.75 -6.72
N SER A 244 22.85 -16.54 -6.01
CA SER A 244 23.14 -17.25 -4.74
C SER A 244 22.01 -17.08 -3.71
N VAL A 245 21.50 -15.84 -3.57
CA VAL A 245 20.38 -15.55 -2.66
C VAL A 245 19.08 -16.18 -3.16
N ALA A 246 18.81 -16.12 -4.46
CA ALA A 246 17.63 -16.72 -5.07
C ALA A 246 17.64 -18.26 -4.91
N ASP A 247 18.78 -18.91 -5.08
CA ASP A 247 18.95 -20.36 -4.84
C ASP A 247 18.63 -20.71 -3.38
N LYS A 248 19.13 -19.91 -2.42
CA LYS A 248 18.80 -20.06 -0.99
C LYS A 248 17.32 -19.80 -0.71
N ALA A 249 16.72 -18.80 -1.35
CA ALA A 249 15.30 -18.47 -1.22
C ALA A 249 14.40 -19.62 -1.72
N ILE A 250 14.72 -20.22 -2.87
CA ILE A 250 13.96 -21.35 -3.41
C ILE A 250 14.18 -22.60 -2.57
N ALA A 251 15.40 -22.87 -2.12
CA ALA A 251 15.67 -23.97 -1.17
C ALA A 251 14.88 -23.80 0.13
N TRP A 252 14.83 -22.57 0.67
CA TRP A 252 14.03 -22.24 1.84
C TRP A 252 12.53 -22.42 1.59
N HIS A 253 12.00 -21.94 0.47
CA HIS A 253 10.60 -22.15 0.08
C HIS A 253 10.24 -23.64 -0.01
N ARG A 254 11.09 -24.45 -0.66
CA ARG A 254 10.90 -25.91 -0.83
C ARG A 254 11.10 -26.72 0.44
N SER A 255 11.87 -26.22 1.42
CA SER A 255 12.01 -26.86 2.73
C SER A 255 10.72 -26.88 3.56
N GLY A 256 9.66 -26.20 3.10
CA GLY A 256 8.35 -26.19 3.73
C GLY A 256 7.56 -27.49 3.55
N PRO A 257 6.33 -27.54 4.10
CA PRO A 257 5.40 -28.62 3.84
C PRO A 257 5.03 -28.67 2.34
N PRO A 258 4.40 -29.77 1.86
CA PRO A 258 4.01 -29.92 0.46
C PRO A 258 3.31 -28.68 -0.12
N GLY A 259 3.84 -28.18 -1.24
CA GLY A 259 3.39 -26.92 -1.86
C GLY A 259 4.09 -25.65 -1.33
N GLY A 260 5.21 -25.79 -0.62
CA GLY A 260 6.11 -24.70 -0.24
C GLY A 260 5.72 -23.92 1.01
N ARG A 261 6.66 -23.17 1.59
CA ARG A 261 6.36 -22.25 2.70
C ARG A 261 5.46 -21.11 2.20
N ALA A 262 4.48 -20.72 3.00
CA ALA A 262 3.69 -19.52 2.78
C ALA A 262 4.09 -18.47 3.82
N TRP A 263 4.07 -17.19 3.43
CA TRP A 263 4.31 -16.07 4.33
C TRP A 263 3.49 -14.86 3.87
N VAL A 264 3.25 -13.95 4.80
CA VAL A 264 2.63 -12.66 4.51
C VAL A 264 3.73 -11.71 4.05
N GLN A 265 3.48 -11.01 2.95
CA GLN A 265 4.37 -9.97 2.47
C GLN A 265 4.27 -8.74 3.38
N GLN A 266 5.39 -8.34 3.98
CA GLN A 266 5.48 -7.25 4.95
C GLN A 266 6.14 -6.00 4.38
N GLN A 267 6.72 -6.05 3.17
CA GLN A 267 7.32 -4.86 2.56
C GLN A 267 6.26 -3.84 2.11
N TRP A 268 6.25 -2.67 2.74
CA TRP A 268 5.38 -1.56 2.36
C TRP A 268 6.06 -0.20 2.63
N ARG A 269 5.59 0.85 1.97
CA ARG A 269 6.11 2.20 2.14
C ARG A 269 5.29 2.95 3.16
N ILE A 270 5.91 3.39 4.25
CA ILE A 270 5.27 4.13 5.35
C ILE A 270 4.50 5.35 4.86
N SER A 271 5.06 6.02 3.85
CA SER A 271 4.41 7.16 3.20
C SER A 271 3.03 6.83 2.63
N ASP A 272 2.81 5.61 2.15
CA ASP A 272 1.58 5.24 1.45
C ASP A 272 0.37 5.21 2.41
N ASP A 273 0.58 4.94 3.71
CA ASP A 273 -0.47 5.04 4.75
C ASP A 273 -0.91 6.50 5.00
N HIS A 274 -0.12 7.48 4.55
CA HIS A 274 -0.42 8.91 4.61
C HIS A 274 -0.87 9.49 3.26
N GLY A 275 -1.19 8.63 2.29
CA GLY A 275 -1.50 9.05 0.91
C GLY A 275 -0.24 9.35 0.09
N GLY A 276 0.91 8.81 0.46
CA GLY A 276 2.19 9.01 -0.23
C GLY A 276 3.06 10.09 0.42
N ILE A 277 4.16 10.43 -0.24
CA ILE A 277 5.21 11.30 0.30
C ILE A 277 4.72 12.75 0.42
N TYR A 278 3.90 13.19 -0.53
CA TYR A 278 3.30 14.54 -0.54
C TYR A 278 1.87 14.58 0.03
N GLY A 279 1.33 13.41 0.39
CA GLY A 279 -0.05 13.26 0.85
C GLY A 279 -1.04 12.92 -0.26
N GLU A 280 -2.25 12.54 0.16
CA GLU A 280 -3.34 12.10 -0.70
C GLU A 280 -3.64 13.13 -1.80
N GLY A 281 -3.77 12.64 -3.03
CA GLY A 281 -4.01 13.47 -4.21
C GLY A 281 -2.86 14.28 -4.76
N ALA A 282 -1.74 14.41 -4.03
CA ALA A 282 -0.53 15.10 -4.51
C ALA A 282 0.57 14.13 -4.92
N SER A 283 0.75 13.04 -4.17
CA SER A 283 1.76 12.03 -4.44
C SER A 283 1.40 11.19 -5.67
N ALA A 284 2.38 10.83 -6.50
CA ALA A 284 2.16 9.96 -7.66
C ALA A 284 1.61 8.58 -7.26
N SER A 285 1.91 8.10 -6.05
CA SER A 285 1.34 6.87 -5.50
C SER A 285 -0.17 6.94 -5.20
N SER A 286 -0.74 8.13 -5.05
CA SER A 286 -2.13 8.36 -4.64
C SER A 286 -2.93 9.19 -5.63
N ALA A 287 -2.34 9.64 -6.74
CA ALA A 287 -2.93 10.61 -7.66
C ALA A 287 -3.03 10.06 -9.10
N GLY A 288 -4.01 10.56 -9.86
CA GLY A 288 -4.18 10.28 -11.29
C GLY A 288 -4.46 8.80 -11.61
N MET A 289 -3.78 8.28 -12.64
CA MET A 289 -3.91 6.88 -13.10
C MET A 289 -3.31 5.85 -12.12
N ASN A 290 -2.35 6.28 -11.31
CA ASN A 290 -1.65 5.43 -10.34
C ASN A 290 -2.34 5.41 -8.98
N ALA A 291 -3.30 6.31 -8.75
CA ALA A 291 -4.17 6.27 -7.58
C ALA A 291 -4.89 4.92 -7.54
N PHE A 292 -4.82 4.26 -6.39
CA PHE A 292 -5.60 3.05 -6.18
C PHE A 292 -7.08 3.43 -6.10
N LYS A 293 -7.82 3.24 -7.20
CA LYS A 293 -9.27 3.45 -7.25
C LYS A 293 -9.96 2.16 -6.79
N PRO A 294 -10.44 2.06 -5.54
CA PRO A 294 -11.20 0.89 -5.14
C PRO A 294 -12.45 0.79 -6.04
N SER A 295 -12.69 -0.40 -6.60
CA SER A 295 -13.96 -0.67 -7.26
C SER A 295 -15.10 -0.40 -6.27
N TYR A 296 -16.23 0.16 -6.71
CA TYR A 296 -17.37 0.55 -5.85
C TYR A 296 -17.95 -0.60 -4.99
N GLY A 297 -17.53 -1.86 -5.19
CA GLY A 297 -17.85 -3.02 -4.35
C GLY A 297 -16.65 -3.66 -3.63
N SER A 298 -15.48 -3.04 -3.66
CA SER A 298 -14.23 -3.52 -3.08
C SER A 298 -13.91 -2.73 -1.81
N ASP A 299 -13.99 -3.41 -0.68
CA ASP A 299 -13.74 -2.94 0.69
C ASP A 299 -12.24 -2.61 0.97
N ALA A 300 -11.57 -2.00 0.00
CA ALA A 300 -10.11 -1.84 -0.02
C ALA A 300 -9.60 -0.54 0.64
N ASN A 301 -10.52 0.36 1.01
CA ASN A 301 -10.22 1.51 1.88
C ASN A 301 -10.56 1.24 3.35
N ALA A 302 -11.21 0.11 3.64
CA ALA A 302 -11.52 -0.28 4.99
C ALA A 302 -10.25 -0.86 5.63
N ALA A 303 -9.97 -0.47 6.87
CA ALA A 303 -8.94 -1.16 7.63
C ALA A 303 -9.29 -2.65 7.65
N ILE A 304 -8.30 -3.54 7.56
CA ILE A 304 -8.56 -4.99 7.52
C ILE A 304 -9.49 -5.47 8.66
N ASP A 305 -9.42 -4.80 9.81
CA ASP A 305 -10.31 -5.00 10.95
C ASP A 305 -11.79 -4.72 10.61
N ASP A 306 -12.08 -3.64 9.89
CA ASP A 306 -13.44 -3.26 9.45
C ASP A 306 -13.98 -4.28 8.44
N VAL A 307 -13.13 -4.74 7.50
CA VAL A 307 -13.47 -5.80 6.54
C VAL A 307 -13.82 -7.10 7.27
N ILE A 308 -13.01 -7.48 8.26
CA ILE A 308 -13.24 -8.67 9.08
C ILE A 308 -14.53 -8.55 9.87
N GLU A 309 -14.79 -7.40 10.50
CA GLU A 309 -16.03 -7.14 11.25
C GLU A 309 -17.25 -7.25 10.33
N TYR A 310 -17.19 -6.63 9.16
CA TYR A 310 -18.25 -6.72 8.15
C TYR A 310 -18.48 -8.17 7.69
N LEU A 311 -17.42 -8.89 7.31
CA LEU A 311 -17.53 -10.27 6.85
C LEU A 311 -18.00 -11.22 7.96
N ASP A 312 -17.62 -11.00 9.21
CA ASP A 312 -18.10 -11.80 10.33
C ASP A 312 -19.60 -11.54 10.57
N LEU A 313 -20.04 -10.28 10.59
CA LEU A 313 -21.46 -9.93 10.66
C LEU A 313 -22.28 -10.61 9.55
N MET A 314 -21.76 -10.59 8.31
CA MET A 314 -22.41 -11.26 7.17
C MET A 314 -22.38 -12.79 7.31
N SER A 315 -21.29 -13.36 7.83
CA SER A 315 -21.19 -14.79 8.15
C SER A 315 -22.23 -15.23 9.18
N GLN A 316 -22.46 -14.41 10.21
CA GLN A 316 -23.47 -14.64 11.25
C GLN A 316 -24.89 -14.59 10.68
N LYS A 317 -25.18 -13.65 9.77
CA LYS A 317 -26.45 -13.60 9.02
C LYS A 317 -26.68 -14.81 8.11
N GLY A 318 -25.65 -15.64 7.91
CA GLY A 318 -25.75 -16.86 7.14
C GLY A 318 -25.17 -16.76 5.73
N ASP A 319 -24.42 -15.72 5.40
CA ASP A 319 -23.70 -15.65 4.12
C ASP A 319 -22.50 -16.61 4.10
N PHE A 320 -22.52 -17.55 3.17
CA PHE A 320 -21.45 -18.53 2.98
C PHE A 320 -20.28 -17.94 2.19
N LYS A 321 -20.48 -16.91 1.35
CA LYS A 321 -19.39 -16.22 0.64
C LYS A 321 -18.53 -15.45 1.63
N ALA A 322 -19.16 -14.67 2.51
CA ALA A 322 -18.46 -13.99 3.60
C ALA A 322 -17.70 -14.97 4.50
N SER A 323 -18.33 -16.09 4.88
CA SER A 323 -17.68 -17.14 5.68
C SER A 323 -16.45 -17.73 4.99
N PHE A 324 -16.52 -18.01 3.69
CA PHE A 324 -15.39 -18.51 2.92
C PHE A 324 -14.26 -17.49 2.80
N ASN A 325 -14.60 -16.23 2.48
CA ASN A 325 -13.63 -15.14 2.37
C ASN A 325 -12.91 -14.90 3.69
N LEU A 326 -13.64 -14.97 4.81
CA LEU A 326 -13.07 -14.84 6.15
C LEU A 326 -12.11 -16.00 6.47
N GLY A 327 -12.50 -17.23 6.13
CA GLY A 327 -11.61 -18.39 6.22
C GLY A 327 -10.33 -18.22 5.41
N ARG A 328 -10.43 -17.68 4.19
CA ARG A 328 -9.27 -17.39 3.32
C ARG A 328 -8.36 -16.32 3.93
N ILE A 329 -8.93 -15.20 4.42
CA ILE A 329 -8.19 -14.10 5.05
C ILE A 329 -7.38 -14.61 6.25
N TYR A 330 -7.98 -15.40 7.14
CA TYR A 330 -7.27 -16.00 8.27
C TYR A 330 -6.25 -17.07 7.86
N TYR A 331 -6.46 -17.78 6.75
CA TYR A 331 -5.53 -18.80 6.29
C TYR A 331 -4.28 -18.22 5.62
N GLU A 332 -4.45 -17.25 4.74
CA GLU A 332 -3.36 -16.61 3.99
C GLU A 332 -2.65 -15.55 4.84
N GLY A 333 -3.39 -14.89 5.74
CA GLY A 333 -2.93 -13.71 6.47
C GLY A 333 -2.84 -12.49 5.56
N GLN A 334 -2.79 -11.31 6.18
CA GLN A 334 -2.60 -10.03 5.50
C GLN A 334 -1.76 -9.10 6.38
N ARG A 335 -1.33 -7.95 5.86
CA ARG A 335 -0.62 -6.95 6.66
C ARG A 335 -1.42 -6.59 7.91
N GLY A 336 -0.80 -6.69 9.09
CA GLY A 336 -1.46 -6.48 10.39
C GLY A 336 -2.31 -7.67 10.90
N LEU A 337 -2.54 -8.70 10.08
CA LEU A 337 -3.26 -9.93 10.44
C LEU A 337 -2.37 -11.16 10.19
N GLU A 338 -1.82 -11.69 11.28
CA GLU A 338 -1.13 -12.97 11.23
C GLU A 338 -2.09 -14.11 10.87
N PRO A 339 -1.62 -15.13 10.14
CA PRO A 339 -2.44 -16.31 9.83
C PRO A 339 -2.89 -17.04 11.10
N ASP A 340 -4.20 -17.29 11.22
CA ASP A 340 -4.80 -18.16 12.24
C ASP A 340 -5.49 -19.34 11.56
N ILE A 341 -4.77 -20.46 11.52
CA ILE A 341 -5.21 -21.67 10.84
C ILE A 341 -6.41 -22.32 11.54
N ASP A 342 -6.53 -22.17 12.86
CA ASP A 342 -7.63 -22.76 13.65
C ASP A 342 -8.94 -22.03 13.38
N ILE A 343 -8.89 -20.70 13.31
CA ILE A 343 -10.04 -19.87 12.92
C ILE A 343 -10.41 -20.15 11.45
N ALA A 344 -9.42 -20.20 10.55
CA ALA A 344 -9.66 -20.50 9.15
C ALA A 344 -10.38 -21.84 8.95
N LEU A 345 -9.90 -22.90 9.63
CA LEU A 345 -10.52 -24.23 9.57
C LEU A 345 -11.96 -24.22 10.08
N ARG A 346 -12.27 -23.44 11.13
CA ARG A 346 -13.64 -23.29 11.65
C ARG A 346 -14.57 -22.69 10.60
N TYR A 347 -14.15 -21.61 9.93
CA TYR A 347 -14.97 -20.98 8.89
C TYR A 347 -15.13 -21.85 7.65
N PHE A 348 -14.07 -22.52 7.18
CA PHE A 348 -14.20 -23.47 6.07
C PHE A 348 -15.11 -24.64 6.42
N SER A 349 -15.00 -25.19 7.63
CA SER A 349 -15.89 -26.25 8.11
C SER A 349 -17.35 -25.79 8.18
N LYS A 350 -17.62 -24.54 8.59
CA LYS A 350 -18.96 -23.93 8.62
C LYS A 350 -19.58 -23.82 7.21
N VAL A 351 -18.77 -23.58 6.18
CA VAL A 351 -19.24 -23.55 4.78
C VAL A 351 -19.53 -24.97 4.29
N VAL A 352 -18.60 -25.88 4.50
CA VAL A 352 -18.67 -27.29 4.06
C VAL A 352 -19.85 -28.01 4.70
N SER A 353 -20.11 -27.80 6.00
CA SER A 353 -21.22 -28.42 6.73
C SER A 353 -22.60 -28.01 6.24
N ARG A 354 -22.71 -26.90 5.48
CA ARG A 354 -23.98 -26.47 4.87
C ARG A 354 -24.30 -27.22 3.57
N TYR A 355 -23.30 -27.83 2.94
CA TYR A 355 -23.45 -28.54 1.68
C TYR A 355 -23.38 -30.06 1.87
N TRP A 356 -22.39 -30.56 2.63
CA TRP A 356 -22.24 -31.97 2.97
C TRP A 356 -22.67 -32.27 4.41
N LYS A 357 -23.49 -33.31 4.58
CA LYS A 357 -23.78 -33.92 5.89
C LYS A 357 -22.50 -34.60 6.44
N GLN A 358 -22.45 -34.85 7.74
CA GLN A 358 -21.31 -35.57 8.38
C GLN A 358 -21.03 -36.93 7.73
N ASN A 359 -22.06 -37.58 7.18
CA ASN A 359 -21.97 -38.88 6.50
C ASN A 359 -21.46 -38.77 5.04
N GLY A 360 -21.14 -37.56 4.56
CA GLY A 360 -20.69 -37.30 3.18
C GLY A 360 -21.81 -37.18 2.14
N GLN A 361 -23.07 -37.37 2.53
CA GLN A 361 -24.24 -37.17 1.66
C GLN A 361 -24.57 -35.68 1.48
N LEU A 362 -25.16 -35.34 0.33
CA LEU A 362 -25.61 -33.98 0.03
C LEU A 362 -26.86 -33.61 0.85
N HIS A 363 -27.00 -32.33 1.18
CA HIS A 363 -28.26 -31.79 1.69
C HIS A 363 -29.33 -31.73 0.59
N GLU A 364 -30.59 -32.01 0.93
CA GLU A 364 -31.71 -32.22 -0.02
C GLU A 364 -32.11 -30.97 -0.83
N SER A 365 -31.66 -29.77 -0.43
CA SER A 365 -31.85 -28.53 -1.22
C SER A 365 -30.79 -27.47 -0.86
N PRO A 366 -29.60 -27.49 -1.49
CA PRO A 366 -28.56 -26.50 -1.24
C PRO A 366 -28.92 -25.14 -1.87
N LYS A 367 -28.55 -24.05 -1.20
CA LYS A 367 -28.69 -22.69 -1.77
C LYS A 367 -27.91 -22.57 -3.08
N SER A 368 -28.46 -21.87 -4.06
CA SER A 368 -27.78 -21.63 -5.35
C SER A 368 -26.40 -20.97 -5.13
N GLY A 369 -25.39 -21.48 -5.82
CA GLY A 369 -24.00 -21.02 -5.72
C GLY A 369 -23.21 -21.52 -4.49
N LEU A 370 -23.86 -22.17 -3.52
CA LEU A 370 -23.18 -22.75 -2.35
C LEU A 370 -22.19 -23.86 -2.77
N GLU A 371 -22.58 -24.66 -3.75
CA GLU A 371 -21.78 -25.78 -4.26
C GLU A 371 -20.38 -25.36 -4.73
N LYS A 372 -20.26 -24.28 -5.51
CA LYS A 372 -18.96 -23.74 -5.97
C LYS A 372 -18.09 -23.23 -4.81
N ILE A 373 -18.69 -22.66 -3.78
CA ILE A 373 -17.95 -22.14 -2.62
C ILE A 373 -17.57 -23.27 -1.66
N ALA A 374 -18.44 -24.26 -1.49
CA ALA A 374 -18.19 -25.43 -0.66
C ALA A 374 -17.05 -26.30 -1.24
N THR A 375 -16.99 -26.46 -2.57
CA THR A 375 -15.90 -27.16 -3.25
C THR A 375 -14.56 -26.43 -3.14
N LYS A 376 -14.55 -25.09 -3.27
CA LYS A 376 -13.37 -24.26 -2.94
C LYS A 376 -12.93 -24.43 -1.48
N ALA A 377 -13.87 -24.36 -0.54
CA ALA A 377 -13.57 -24.58 0.89
C ALA A 377 -13.01 -25.99 1.16
N ALA A 378 -13.54 -27.01 0.47
CA ALA A 378 -12.99 -28.37 0.52
C ALA A 378 -11.55 -28.43 0.00
N GLY A 379 -11.19 -27.68 -1.04
CA GLY A 379 -9.82 -27.54 -1.53
C GLY A 379 -8.85 -26.95 -0.49
N TYR A 380 -9.31 -25.97 0.31
CA TYR A 380 -8.51 -25.44 1.43
C TYR A 380 -8.36 -26.45 2.56
N ILE A 381 -9.43 -27.14 2.95
CA ILE A 381 -9.36 -28.20 3.97
C ILE A 381 -8.45 -29.35 3.51
N GLY A 382 -8.54 -29.75 2.24
CA GLY A 382 -7.65 -30.74 1.64
C GLY A 382 -6.18 -30.32 1.72
N ARG A 383 -5.90 -29.04 1.41
CA ARG A 383 -4.56 -28.45 1.54
C ARG A 383 -4.07 -28.43 2.99
N MET A 384 -4.92 -28.09 3.96
CA MET A 384 -4.60 -28.15 5.39
C MET A 384 -4.19 -29.56 5.82
N TYR A 385 -4.95 -30.59 5.44
CA TYR A 385 -4.61 -31.99 5.74
C TYR A 385 -3.36 -32.49 5.01
N LEU A 386 -3.11 -32.03 3.78
CA LEU A 386 -1.92 -32.37 3.00
C LEU A 386 -0.65 -31.81 3.67
N ARG A 387 -0.73 -30.58 4.18
CA ARG A 387 0.41 -29.86 4.77
C ARG A 387 0.61 -30.14 6.25
N GLY A 388 -0.46 -30.48 6.96
CA GLY A 388 -0.48 -30.55 8.42
C GLY A 388 -0.63 -29.16 9.07
N ASP A 389 -1.25 -28.21 8.37
CA ASP A 389 -1.45 -26.85 8.88
C ASP A 389 -2.65 -26.85 9.84
N GLY A 390 -2.41 -26.61 11.15
CA GLY A 390 -3.45 -26.58 12.20
C GLY A 390 -4.10 -27.94 12.52
N VAL A 391 -3.80 -28.98 11.73
CA VAL A 391 -4.30 -30.35 11.90
C VAL A 391 -3.17 -31.35 11.70
N ALA A 392 -3.29 -32.55 12.28
CA ALA A 392 -2.35 -33.62 11.99
C ALA A 392 -2.39 -33.97 10.50
N GLN A 393 -1.21 -34.06 9.87
CA GLN A 393 -1.07 -34.41 8.46
C GLN A 393 -1.75 -35.75 8.18
N ASN A 394 -2.63 -35.78 7.17
CA ASN A 394 -3.36 -36.98 6.79
C ASN A 394 -3.68 -36.98 5.29
N PHE A 395 -2.87 -37.72 4.53
CA PHE A 395 -3.00 -37.81 3.08
C PHE A 395 -4.32 -38.46 2.63
N ALA A 396 -4.84 -39.45 3.36
CA ALA A 396 -6.10 -40.11 2.99
C ALA A 396 -7.29 -39.13 3.08
N ARG A 397 -7.33 -38.32 4.15
CA ARG A 397 -8.34 -37.26 4.29
C ARG A 397 -8.13 -36.15 3.27
N ALA A 398 -6.89 -35.74 3.02
CA ALA A 398 -6.58 -34.74 1.99
C ALA A 398 -7.13 -35.16 0.63
N LYS A 399 -6.87 -36.42 0.22
CA LYS A 399 -7.37 -36.99 -1.03
C LYS A 399 -8.90 -36.93 -1.11
N LEU A 400 -9.59 -37.35 -0.05
CA LEU A 400 -11.06 -37.33 0.01
C LEU A 400 -11.63 -35.91 -0.18
N TRP A 401 -11.01 -34.90 0.44
CA TRP A 401 -11.43 -33.51 0.29
C TRP A 401 -11.14 -32.95 -1.10
N PHE A 402 -10.01 -33.30 -1.70
CA PHE A 402 -9.72 -32.91 -3.08
C PHE A 402 -10.67 -33.57 -4.09
N GLU A 403 -10.98 -34.87 -3.93
CA GLU A 403 -11.97 -35.57 -4.76
C GLU A 403 -13.35 -34.89 -4.68
N ARG A 404 -13.74 -34.37 -3.51
CA ARG A 404 -14.96 -33.57 -3.34
C ARG A 404 -14.89 -32.21 -4.04
N GLY A 405 -13.73 -31.55 -4.07
CA GLY A 405 -13.57 -30.27 -4.77
C GLY A 405 -13.57 -30.41 -6.30
N ILE A 406 -13.04 -31.53 -6.80
CA ILE A 406 -12.94 -31.82 -8.24
C ILE A 406 -14.31 -32.05 -8.89
N THR A 407 -15.36 -32.39 -8.14
CA THR A 407 -16.71 -32.59 -8.69
C THR A 407 -17.24 -31.36 -9.45
N GLN A 408 -16.78 -30.16 -9.07
CA GLN A 408 -17.09 -28.89 -9.72
C GLN A 408 -15.88 -28.25 -10.41
N GLY A 409 -14.79 -29.01 -10.54
CA GLY A 409 -13.58 -28.56 -11.20
C GLY A 409 -12.76 -27.54 -10.41
N ASP A 410 -12.79 -27.53 -9.08
CA ASP A 410 -11.98 -26.57 -8.30
C ASP A 410 -10.47 -26.67 -8.61
N ALA A 411 -9.88 -25.56 -9.07
CA ALA A 411 -8.48 -25.51 -9.50
C ALA A 411 -7.49 -25.89 -8.38
N GLN A 412 -7.74 -25.47 -7.14
CA GLN A 412 -6.88 -25.78 -6.00
C GLN A 412 -6.92 -27.26 -5.65
N SER A 413 -8.10 -27.88 -5.73
CA SER A 413 -8.27 -29.32 -5.48
C SER A 413 -7.63 -30.18 -6.57
N GLN A 414 -7.77 -29.78 -7.84
CA GLN A 414 -7.08 -30.43 -8.96
C GLN A 414 -5.56 -30.37 -8.79
N HIS A 415 -5.02 -29.18 -8.47
CA HIS A 415 -3.60 -29.01 -8.18
C HIS A 415 -3.14 -29.84 -6.97
N GLY A 416 -3.89 -29.82 -5.87
CA GLY A 416 -3.56 -30.57 -4.66
C GLY A 416 -3.51 -32.07 -4.89
N LEU A 417 -4.49 -32.63 -5.61
CA LEU A 417 -4.50 -34.05 -5.98
C LEU A 417 -3.38 -34.38 -6.97
N ALA A 418 -3.13 -33.52 -7.96
CA ALA A 418 -2.02 -33.68 -8.90
C ALA A 418 -0.67 -33.72 -8.18
N LEU A 419 -0.46 -32.85 -7.19
CA LEU A 419 0.76 -32.84 -6.37
C LEU A 419 0.91 -34.13 -5.56
N MET A 420 -0.19 -34.67 -5.03
CA MET A 420 -0.18 -35.98 -4.36
C MET A 420 0.20 -37.12 -5.31
N LEU A 421 -0.32 -37.11 -6.54
CA LEU A 421 -0.01 -38.13 -7.55
C LEU A 421 1.40 -37.99 -8.13
N LEU A 422 1.93 -36.76 -8.24
CA LEU A 422 3.27 -36.50 -8.74
C LEU A 422 4.35 -37.00 -7.78
N HIS A 423 4.17 -36.78 -6.47
CA HIS A 423 5.15 -37.16 -5.45
C HIS A 423 4.83 -38.47 -4.72
N GLY A 424 3.66 -39.07 -4.97
CA GLY A 424 3.23 -40.31 -4.30
C GLY A 424 2.75 -40.12 -2.86
N TYR A 425 2.23 -38.95 -2.50
CA TYR A 425 1.71 -38.71 -1.15
C TYR A 425 0.44 -39.52 -0.89
N GLY A 426 0.50 -40.47 0.03
CA GLY A 426 -0.65 -41.32 0.40
C GLY A 426 -1.11 -42.30 -0.67
N GLY A 427 -0.25 -42.63 -1.66
CA GLY A 427 -0.58 -43.54 -2.75
C GLY A 427 0.61 -43.84 -3.66
N LYS A 428 0.35 -44.45 -4.83
CA LYS A 428 1.38 -44.69 -5.85
C LYS A 428 1.50 -43.46 -6.78
N GLN A 429 2.71 -43.19 -7.24
CA GLN A 429 2.99 -42.13 -8.20
C GLN A 429 2.27 -42.38 -9.54
N ASN A 430 1.65 -41.34 -10.10
CA ASN A 430 1.06 -41.37 -11.44
C ASN A 430 1.23 -40.00 -12.11
N VAL A 431 2.33 -39.85 -12.85
CA VAL A 431 2.70 -38.58 -13.50
C VAL A 431 1.72 -38.19 -14.60
N LYS A 432 1.21 -39.16 -15.37
CA LYS A 432 0.29 -38.88 -16.49
C LYS A 432 -1.02 -38.26 -15.99
N LEU A 433 -1.64 -38.88 -14.97
CA LEU A 433 -2.86 -38.33 -14.37
C LEU A 433 -2.58 -37.00 -13.65
N ALA A 434 -1.40 -36.84 -13.05
CA ALA A 434 -0.99 -35.57 -12.44
C ALA A 434 -0.91 -34.44 -13.49
N MET A 435 -0.33 -34.70 -14.67
CA MET A 435 -0.27 -33.73 -15.77
C MET A 435 -1.66 -33.31 -16.27
N GLU A 436 -2.59 -34.26 -16.42
CA GLU A 436 -3.97 -33.96 -16.84
C GLU A 436 -4.67 -33.04 -15.83
N LEU A 437 -4.51 -33.32 -14.52
CA LEU A 437 -5.08 -32.50 -13.45
C LEU A 437 -4.40 -31.14 -13.32
N PHE A 438 -3.07 -31.06 -13.48
CA PHE A 438 -2.36 -29.79 -13.49
C PHE A 438 -2.76 -28.93 -14.67
N ARG A 439 -2.96 -29.52 -15.86
CA ARG A 439 -3.46 -28.79 -17.03
C ARG A 439 -4.85 -28.22 -16.77
N ALA A 440 -5.78 -29.02 -16.25
CA ALA A 440 -7.14 -28.55 -15.90
C ALA A 440 -7.13 -27.41 -14.86
N SER A 441 -6.16 -27.41 -13.95
CA SER A 441 -5.96 -26.36 -12.95
C SER A 441 -5.30 -25.10 -13.55
N ALA A 442 -4.32 -25.28 -14.45
CA ALA A 442 -3.64 -24.20 -15.15
C ALA A 442 -4.58 -23.47 -16.13
N ASP A 443 -5.50 -24.17 -16.78
CA ASP A 443 -6.54 -23.60 -17.64
C ASP A 443 -7.54 -22.70 -16.86
N GLN A 444 -7.50 -22.74 -15.52
CA GLN A 444 -8.25 -21.85 -14.61
C GLN A 444 -7.37 -20.77 -13.96
N ASP A 445 -6.24 -20.45 -14.58
CA ASP A 445 -5.30 -19.43 -14.12
C ASP A 445 -4.66 -19.69 -12.74
N PHE A 446 -4.55 -20.96 -12.32
CA PHE A 446 -3.93 -21.29 -11.03
C PHE A 446 -2.40 -21.27 -11.11
N PRO A 447 -1.70 -20.30 -10.47
CA PRO A 447 -0.29 -20.04 -10.76
C PRO A 447 0.64 -21.17 -10.34
N ALA A 448 0.35 -21.84 -9.22
CA ALA A 448 1.17 -22.95 -8.76
C ALA A 448 1.05 -24.18 -9.68
N ALA A 449 -0.08 -24.41 -10.34
CA ALA A 449 -0.22 -25.48 -11.32
C ALA A 449 0.55 -25.15 -12.60
N MET A 450 0.49 -23.90 -13.08
CA MET A 450 1.28 -23.43 -14.22
C MET A 450 2.77 -23.65 -14.02
N VAL A 451 3.30 -23.34 -12.83
CA VAL A 451 4.73 -23.59 -12.51
C VAL A 451 5.07 -25.07 -12.58
N GLN A 452 4.23 -25.94 -12.02
CA GLN A 452 4.48 -27.39 -12.08
C GLN A 452 4.40 -27.92 -13.51
N MET A 453 3.46 -27.41 -14.34
CA MET A 453 3.41 -27.73 -15.77
C MET A 453 4.66 -27.27 -16.49
N GLY A 454 5.10 -26.03 -16.26
CA GLY A 454 6.32 -25.49 -16.87
C GLY A 454 7.55 -26.32 -16.50
N HIS A 455 7.66 -26.74 -15.23
CA HIS A 455 8.73 -27.63 -14.77
C HIS A 455 8.70 -28.99 -15.48
N LEU A 456 7.52 -29.61 -15.59
CA LEU A 456 7.36 -30.91 -16.26
C LEU A 456 7.67 -30.87 -17.77
N TYR A 457 7.40 -29.74 -18.44
CA TYR A 457 7.81 -29.54 -19.84
C TYR A 457 9.31 -29.26 -19.97
N LEU A 458 9.89 -28.50 -19.04
CA LEU A 458 11.35 -28.29 -18.99
C LEU A 458 12.11 -29.62 -18.81
N ASP A 459 11.61 -30.51 -17.94
CA ASP A 459 12.22 -31.83 -17.68
C ASP A 459 12.20 -32.74 -18.92
N GLN A 460 11.23 -32.56 -19.83
CA GLN A 460 11.17 -33.31 -21.10
C GLN A 460 12.25 -32.86 -22.10
N GLY A 461 12.65 -31.59 -22.05
CA GLY A 461 13.82 -31.06 -22.77
C GLY A 461 13.66 -30.84 -24.28
N GLY A 462 12.49 -31.09 -24.87
CA GLY A 462 12.25 -30.78 -26.29
C GLY A 462 12.25 -29.26 -26.55
N GLN A 463 12.69 -28.82 -27.74
CA GLN A 463 12.71 -27.38 -28.08
C GLN A 463 11.32 -26.73 -27.98
N GLU A 464 10.30 -27.44 -28.44
CA GLU A 464 8.91 -27.01 -28.35
C GLU A 464 8.40 -27.03 -26.90
N ASP A 465 8.85 -28.00 -26.10
CA ASP A 465 8.49 -28.09 -24.67
C ASP A 465 9.08 -26.93 -23.87
N VAL A 466 10.32 -26.50 -24.17
CA VAL A 466 10.94 -25.32 -23.56
C VAL A 466 10.13 -24.05 -23.88
N ARG A 467 9.62 -23.92 -25.11
CA ARG A 467 8.75 -22.80 -25.51
C ARG A 467 7.43 -22.80 -24.74
N ILE A 468 6.81 -23.97 -24.59
CA ILE A 468 5.58 -24.15 -23.81
C ILE A 468 5.83 -23.83 -22.33
N ALA A 469 6.92 -24.36 -21.75
CA ALA A 469 7.31 -24.08 -20.37
C ALA A 469 7.49 -22.58 -20.13
N ASN A 470 8.15 -21.90 -21.06
CA ASN A 470 8.34 -20.46 -20.99
C ASN A 470 7.02 -19.68 -20.88
N ASN A 471 6.02 -20.05 -21.71
CA ASN A 471 4.70 -19.42 -21.67
C ASN A 471 4.01 -19.64 -20.31
N TYR A 472 4.07 -20.86 -19.77
CA TYR A 472 3.51 -21.15 -18.45
C TYR A 472 4.19 -20.35 -17.33
N PHE A 473 5.52 -20.20 -17.36
CA PHE A 473 6.20 -19.38 -16.37
C PHE A 473 5.87 -17.90 -16.50
N GLU A 474 5.73 -17.36 -17.72
CA GLU A 474 5.31 -15.97 -17.90
C GLU A 474 3.91 -15.72 -17.34
N LEU A 475 2.96 -16.62 -17.63
CA LEU A 475 1.62 -16.55 -17.08
C LEU A 475 1.64 -16.60 -15.54
N ALA A 476 2.36 -17.56 -14.95
CA ALA A 476 2.51 -17.66 -13.51
C ALA A 476 3.24 -16.45 -12.89
N GLY A 477 4.18 -15.86 -13.62
CA GLY A 477 4.93 -14.66 -13.26
C GLY A 477 4.03 -13.43 -13.15
N ARG A 478 3.04 -13.29 -14.05
CA ARG A 478 2.02 -12.22 -13.97
C ARG A 478 1.21 -12.27 -12.67
N HIS A 479 0.98 -13.48 -12.13
CA HIS A 479 0.35 -13.69 -10.83
C HIS A 479 1.32 -13.61 -9.64
N GLY A 480 2.57 -13.20 -9.86
CA GLY A 480 3.52 -12.92 -8.80
C GLY A 480 4.23 -14.15 -8.21
N ASN A 481 4.05 -15.36 -8.76
CA ASN A 481 4.62 -16.59 -8.19
C ASN A 481 6.17 -16.55 -8.13
N ILE A 482 6.76 -16.86 -6.98
CA ILE A 482 8.21 -16.75 -6.77
C ILE A 482 9.02 -17.78 -7.58
N GLU A 483 8.54 -19.02 -7.69
CA GLU A 483 9.23 -20.09 -8.43
C GLU A 483 9.21 -19.83 -9.94
N ALA A 484 8.12 -19.22 -10.46
CA ALA A 484 8.03 -18.82 -11.86
C ALA A 484 9.12 -17.80 -12.23
N HIS A 485 9.31 -16.75 -11.42
CA HIS A 485 10.36 -15.76 -11.66
C HIS A 485 11.76 -16.39 -11.61
N TYR A 486 11.96 -17.38 -10.73
CA TYR A 486 13.23 -18.11 -10.65
C TYR A 486 13.52 -18.93 -11.92
N TYR A 487 12.56 -19.72 -12.41
CA TYR A 487 12.77 -20.49 -13.64
C TYR A 487 12.99 -19.60 -14.86
N ILE A 488 12.28 -18.48 -14.97
CA ILE A 488 12.54 -17.50 -16.03
C ILE A 488 13.97 -16.95 -15.92
N ALA A 489 14.44 -16.65 -14.70
CA ALA A 489 15.80 -16.18 -14.47
C ALA A 489 16.85 -17.20 -14.90
N GLU A 490 16.68 -18.47 -14.52
CA GLU A 490 17.58 -19.58 -14.90
C GLU A 490 17.61 -19.79 -16.42
N MET A 491 16.44 -19.78 -17.07
CA MET A 491 16.32 -19.90 -18.53
C MET A 491 17.07 -18.77 -19.26
N ILE A 492 16.89 -17.52 -18.82
CA ILE A 492 17.61 -16.36 -19.39
C ILE A 492 19.10 -16.42 -19.08
N HIS A 493 19.48 -16.83 -17.87
CA HIS A 493 20.89 -16.89 -17.44
C HIS A 493 21.69 -17.90 -18.28
N HIS A 494 21.10 -19.07 -18.52
CA HIS A 494 21.69 -20.16 -19.30
C HIS A 494 21.46 -20.06 -20.81
N GLY A 495 20.53 -19.21 -21.26
CA GLY A 495 20.16 -19.08 -22.67
C GLY A 495 19.31 -20.25 -23.19
N VAL A 496 18.47 -20.84 -22.33
CA VAL A 496 17.58 -21.97 -22.66
C VAL A 496 16.23 -21.41 -23.10
N GLY A 497 15.91 -21.53 -24.39
CA GLY A 497 14.65 -21.02 -24.98
C GLY A 497 14.54 -19.50 -25.08
N ARG A 498 15.54 -18.76 -24.60
CA ARG A 498 15.66 -17.28 -24.67
C ARG A 498 17.10 -16.87 -24.90
N GLU A 499 17.30 -15.64 -25.37
CA GLU A 499 18.63 -15.04 -25.45
C GLU A 499 19.19 -14.74 -24.06
N LYS A 500 20.51 -14.90 -23.92
CA LYS A 500 21.21 -14.62 -22.67
C LYS A 500 21.32 -13.12 -22.45
N LEU A 501 20.47 -12.61 -21.56
CA LEU A 501 20.40 -11.19 -21.20
C LEU A 501 20.70 -11.01 -19.70
N CYS A 502 21.87 -10.47 -19.38
CA CYS A 502 22.28 -10.28 -17.98
C CYS A 502 21.31 -9.35 -17.23
N GLY A 503 20.91 -8.23 -17.85
CA GLY A 503 20.01 -7.27 -17.21
C GLY A 503 18.64 -7.87 -16.85
N ALA A 504 18.05 -8.65 -17.77
CA ALA A 504 16.77 -9.31 -17.52
C ALA A 504 16.90 -10.45 -16.49
N SER A 505 17.95 -11.26 -16.55
CA SER A 505 18.21 -12.30 -15.55
C SER A 505 18.36 -11.69 -14.14
N LEU A 506 19.08 -10.56 -14.03
CA LEU A 506 19.26 -9.84 -12.78
C LEU A 506 17.94 -9.37 -12.18
N THR A 507 17.05 -8.76 -12.97
CA THR A 507 15.76 -8.26 -12.45
C THR A 507 14.89 -9.39 -11.92
N TYR A 508 14.87 -10.54 -12.59
CA TYR A 508 14.14 -11.72 -12.12
C TYR A 508 14.75 -12.32 -10.84
N TYR A 509 16.07 -12.52 -10.77
CA TYR A 509 16.71 -13.01 -9.53
C TYR A 509 16.53 -12.04 -8.37
N LYS A 510 16.66 -10.72 -8.62
CA LYS A 510 16.38 -9.67 -7.63
C LYS A 510 14.94 -9.79 -7.11
N SER A 511 13.95 -9.94 -8.00
CA SER A 511 12.54 -10.11 -7.61
C SER A 511 12.32 -11.34 -6.71
N VAL A 512 12.98 -12.47 -7.01
CA VAL A 512 12.92 -13.68 -6.18
C VAL A 512 13.55 -13.43 -4.81
N ALA A 513 14.74 -12.84 -4.78
CA ALA A 513 15.46 -12.57 -3.55
C ALA A 513 14.72 -11.57 -2.64
N GLU A 514 14.12 -10.52 -3.21
CA GLU A 514 13.35 -9.53 -2.46
C GLU A 514 12.05 -10.12 -1.89
N LYS A 515 11.36 -10.99 -2.63
CA LYS A 515 10.11 -11.64 -2.17
C LYS A 515 10.31 -12.62 -1.01
N ALA A 516 11.49 -13.21 -0.86
CA ALA A 516 11.81 -14.12 0.23
C ALA A 516 12.20 -13.37 1.52
N GLU A 517 11.35 -12.43 1.92
CA GLU A 517 11.58 -11.51 3.03
C GLU A 517 12.05 -12.21 4.31
N PRO A 518 11.38 -13.28 4.82
CA PRO A 518 11.74 -13.85 6.12
C PRO A 518 13.13 -14.51 6.17
N LEU A 519 13.75 -14.75 5.01
CA LEU A 519 15.10 -15.30 4.93
C LEU A 519 16.17 -14.19 5.00
N VAL A 520 15.89 -13.04 4.38
CA VAL A 520 16.91 -12.03 4.09
C VAL A 520 16.72 -10.78 4.97
N SER A 521 15.49 -10.36 5.22
CA SER A 521 15.17 -9.08 5.85
C SER A 521 14.23 -9.20 7.07
N ALA A 522 14.29 -8.20 7.94
CA ALA A 522 13.52 -8.12 9.19
C ALA A 522 12.33 -7.14 9.06
N TRP A 523 11.56 -7.24 7.96
CA TRP A 523 10.43 -6.33 7.70
C TRP A 523 9.35 -6.38 8.78
N GLY A 524 9.05 -7.57 9.30
CA GLY A 524 8.06 -7.75 10.37
C GLY A 524 8.45 -6.94 11.61
N ASP A 525 9.69 -7.12 12.07
CA ASP A 525 10.19 -6.43 13.27
C ASP A 525 10.27 -4.92 13.07
N ALA A 526 10.68 -4.45 11.88
CA ALA A 526 10.71 -3.04 11.55
C ALA A 526 9.31 -2.40 11.62
N ASN A 527 8.31 -3.07 11.05
CA ASN A 527 6.93 -2.62 11.04
C ASN A 527 6.33 -2.64 12.46
N ASP A 528 6.58 -3.71 13.22
CA ASP A 528 6.10 -3.86 14.60
C ASP A 528 6.69 -2.77 15.50
N ALA A 529 7.98 -2.44 15.33
CA ALA A 529 8.63 -1.33 16.03
C ALA A 529 8.03 0.02 15.65
N TYR A 530 7.74 0.24 14.37
CA TYR A 530 7.12 1.47 13.88
C TYR A 530 5.70 1.66 14.46
N GLU A 531 4.89 0.60 14.45
CA GLU A 531 3.54 0.60 15.03
C GLU A 531 3.55 0.77 16.55
N ALA A 532 4.56 0.22 17.23
CA ALA A 532 4.79 0.41 18.65
C ALA A 532 5.19 1.86 19.01
N GLY A 533 5.64 2.64 18.02
CA GLY A 533 6.11 4.02 18.19
C GLY A 533 7.60 4.14 18.53
N ASP A 534 8.36 3.04 18.47
CA ASP A 534 9.82 3.06 18.58
C ASP A 534 10.43 3.33 17.21
N HIS A 535 10.40 4.61 16.81
CA HIS A 535 10.86 5.05 15.51
C HIS A 535 12.38 4.88 15.31
N ASP A 536 13.16 4.87 16.39
CA ASP A 536 14.61 4.67 16.30
C ASP A 536 14.94 3.22 15.92
N LEU A 537 14.28 2.23 16.54
CA LEU A 537 14.42 0.83 16.17
C LEU A 537 13.93 0.56 14.76
N ALA A 538 12.74 1.06 14.43
CA ALA A 538 12.18 0.91 13.09
C ALA A 538 13.13 1.48 12.03
N PHE A 539 13.72 2.65 12.29
CA PHE A 539 14.71 3.26 11.41
C PHE A 539 15.94 2.36 11.20
N LEU A 540 16.51 1.78 12.26
CA LEU A 540 17.65 0.87 12.16
C LEU A 540 17.34 -0.36 11.31
N GLU A 541 16.18 -0.97 11.51
CA GLU A 541 15.75 -2.15 10.75
C GLU A 541 15.48 -1.83 9.28
N TYR A 542 14.80 -0.71 9.00
CA TYR A 542 14.63 -0.26 7.61
C TYR A 542 15.96 0.11 6.97
N LEU A 543 16.94 0.63 7.73
CA LEU A 543 18.26 0.95 7.21
C LEU A 543 19.01 -0.31 6.75
N LEU A 544 18.94 -1.39 7.53
CA LEU A 544 19.49 -2.69 7.16
C LEU A 544 18.88 -3.22 5.87
N ALA A 545 17.55 -3.12 5.70
CA ALA A 545 16.87 -3.50 4.47
C ALA A 545 17.20 -2.55 3.30
N ALA A 546 17.35 -1.25 3.56
CA ALA A 546 17.68 -0.26 2.55
C ALA A 546 19.08 -0.48 1.95
N GLU A 547 20.06 -0.90 2.77
CA GLU A 547 21.40 -1.30 2.30
C GLU A 547 21.41 -2.60 1.50
N GLN A 548 20.47 -3.51 1.76
CA GLN A 548 20.28 -4.73 0.95
C GLN A 548 19.72 -4.42 -0.46
N GLY A 549 19.19 -3.20 -0.67
CA GLY A 549 18.72 -2.73 -1.97
C GLY A 549 17.20 -2.60 -2.11
N TYR A 550 16.43 -2.88 -1.06
CA TYR A 550 14.97 -2.77 -1.09
C TYR A 550 14.54 -1.30 -1.30
N GLU A 551 13.88 -1.01 -2.42
CA GLU A 551 13.39 0.35 -2.75
C GLU A 551 12.44 0.88 -1.66
N LYS A 552 11.47 0.08 -1.22
CA LYS A 552 10.50 0.48 -0.20
C LYS A 552 11.17 0.88 1.12
N ALA A 553 12.24 0.17 1.50
CA ALA A 553 12.99 0.46 2.71
C ALA A 553 13.80 1.75 2.57
N GLN A 554 14.39 1.98 1.39
CA GLN A 554 15.09 3.24 1.09
C GLN A 554 14.13 4.44 1.20
N THR A 555 12.91 4.29 0.67
CA THR A 555 11.84 5.29 0.80
C THR A 555 11.44 5.50 2.28
N ASN A 556 11.29 4.44 3.07
CA ASN A 556 10.95 4.54 4.50
C ASN A 556 12.04 5.28 5.30
N VAL A 557 13.30 4.90 5.09
CA VAL A 557 14.46 5.55 5.73
C VAL A 557 14.49 7.03 5.38
N ALA A 558 14.35 7.36 4.09
CA ALA A 558 14.36 8.75 3.65
C ALA A 558 13.17 9.55 4.22
N TYR A 559 11.97 8.96 4.24
CA TYR A 559 10.77 9.58 4.80
C TYR A 559 10.89 9.86 6.31
N MET A 560 11.48 8.94 7.08
CA MET A 560 11.69 9.12 8.53
C MET A 560 12.72 10.21 8.84
N LEU A 561 13.79 10.28 8.04
CA LEU A 561 14.83 11.31 8.15
C LEU A 561 14.38 12.68 7.64
N ASP A 562 13.36 12.73 6.78
CA ASP A 562 12.94 13.97 6.12
C ASP A 562 12.46 15.03 7.12
N SER A 563 13.06 16.22 7.05
CA SER A 563 12.69 17.38 7.86
C SER A 563 11.58 18.24 7.25
N THR A 564 11.18 17.99 5.99
CA THR A 564 10.34 18.90 5.19
C THR A 564 8.84 18.59 5.18
N GLN A 565 8.33 17.78 6.11
CA GLN A 565 6.93 17.29 6.06
C GLN A 565 5.82 18.35 6.20
N GLY A 566 6.14 19.64 6.43
CA GLY A 566 5.13 20.71 6.35
C GLY A 566 5.71 22.13 6.27
N ARG A 567 5.32 22.89 5.24
CA ARG A 567 5.69 24.32 5.07
C ARG A 567 4.82 25.27 5.91
N PHE A 568 3.59 24.87 6.24
CA PHE A 568 2.69 25.58 7.14
C PHE A 568 2.36 24.71 8.35
N ALA A 569 3.06 24.93 9.46
CA ALA A 569 2.76 24.30 10.73
C ALA A 569 1.58 25.00 11.43
N LEU A 570 0.43 25.11 10.77
CA LEU A 570 -0.83 25.53 11.43
C LEU A 570 -1.18 24.58 12.60
N SER A 571 -0.64 23.36 12.57
CA SER A 571 -0.73 22.38 13.66
C SER A 571 0.24 22.64 14.82
N SER A 572 1.27 23.49 14.71
CA SER A 572 2.22 23.73 15.82
C SER A 572 1.59 24.39 17.06
N PHE A 573 0.45 25.08 16.89
CA PHE A 573 -0.30 25.64 18.01
C PHE A 573 -1.02 24.58 18.86
N LEU A 574 -1.30 23.38 18.30
CA LEU A 574 -2.05 22.31 18.95
C LEU A 574 -1.29 20.98 19.05
N GLN A 575 -0.24 20.77 18.27
CA GLN A 575 0.62 19.59 18.31
C GLN A 575 1.92 19.96 19.03
N VAL A 576 2.15 19.32 20.17
CA VAL A 576 3.50 19.23 20.75
C VAL A 576 4.40 18.64 19.67
N ALA A 577 5.31 19.45 19.14
CA ALA A 577 6.35 18.96 18.24
C ALA A 577 7.08 17.84 18.98
N ARG A 578 6.93 16.60 18.52
CA ARG A 578 7.76 15.51 19.02
C ARG A 578 9.16 15.80 18.50
N ASP A 579 10.07 16.15 19.40
CA ASP A 579 11.47 16.28 19.07
C ASP A 579 11.97 14.96 18.49
N LYS A 580 12.29 14.94 17.18
CA LYS A 580 12.95 13.79 16.55
C LYS A 580 14.28 13.53 17.29
N SER A 581 14.57 12.26 17.54
CA SER A 581 15.84 11.82 18.12
C SER A 581 17.03 12.33 17.29
N GLY A 582 18.20 12.45 17.92
CA GLY A 582 19.43 12.88 17.21
C GLY A 582 19.78 11.97 16.03
N LEU A 583 19.43 10.68 16.11
CA LEU A 583 19.65 9.68 15.06
C LEU A 583 18.83 9.98 13.80
N LEU A 584 17.60 10.47 13.97
CA LEU A 584 16.68 10.76 12.86
C LEU A 584 16.94 12.12 12.21
N LYS A 585 17.90 12.91 12.70
CA LYS A 585 18.25 14.24 12.18
C LYS A 585 19.48 14.15 11.26
N ASN A 586 19.33 13.51 10.10
CA ASN A 586 20.39 13.43 9.09
C ASN A 586 19.85 13.70 7.66
N PRO A 587 19.74 14.97 7.25
CA PRO A 587 19.20 15.33 5.94
C PRO A 587 20.11 14.88 4.78
N ALA A 588 21.42 14.83 4.98
CA ALA A 588 22.36 14.36 3.95
C ALA A 588 22.18 12.85 3.66
N LEU A 589 21.92 12.05 4.70
CA LEU A 589 21.58 10.64 4.54
C LEU A 589 20.21 10.47 3.88
N ALA A 590 19.23 11.31 4.23
CA ALA A 590 17.91 11.30 3.59
C ALA A 590 18.02 11.53 2.07
N LEU A 591 18.81 12.52 1.64
CA LEU A 591 19.09 12.79 0.22
C LEU A 591 19.67 11.56 -0.50
N VAL A 592 20.64 10.88 0.12
CA VAL A 592 21.24 9.65 -0.45
C VAL A 592 20.18 8.58 -0.71
N TYR A 593 19.26 8.36 0.23
CA TYR A 593 18.21 7.37 0.07
C TYR A 593 17.10 7.81 -0.88
N TRP A 594 16.76 9.10 -0.94
CA TRP A 594 15.91 9.63 -2.02
C TRP A 594 16.51 9.37 -3.40
N THR A 595 17.81 9.61 -3.57
CA THR A 595 18.53 9.32 -4.82
C THR A 595 18.56 7.82 -5.14
N ARG A 596 18.70 6.95 -4.14
CA ARG A 596 18.71 5.49 -4.38
C ARG A 596 17.33 4.97 -4.77
N SER A 597 16.29 5.43 -4.08
CA SER A 597 14.91 5.05 -4.37
C SER A 597 14.46 5.59 -5.74
N SER A 598 14.80 6.84 -6.09
CA SER A 598 14.48 7.42 -7.40
C SER A 598 15.13 6.65 -8.56
N ARG A 599 16.36 6.17 -8.38
CA ARG A 599 17.06 5.30 -9.35
C ARG A 599 16.43 3.91 -9.50
N GLN A 600 15.55 3.52 -8.59
CA GLN A 600 14.71 2.31 -8.66
C GLN A 600 13.28 2.63 -9.14
N SER A 601 13.12 3.75 -9.87
CA SER A 601 11.87 4.18 -10.50
C SER A 601 10.79 4.68 -9.54
N ASN A 602 11.14 5.10 -8.32
CA ASN A 602 10.21 5.80 -7.45
C ASN A 602 10.10 7.28 -7.86
N VAL A 603 8.93 7.64 -8.39
CA VAL A 603 8.63 8.97 -8.93
C VAL A 603 8.62 10.04 -7.84
N ASP A 604 7.97 9.78 -6.71
CA ASP A 604 7.86 10.76 -5.63
C ASP A 604 9.22 11.02 -4.97
N SER A 605 10.06 9.99 -4.90
CA SER A 605 11.46 10.13 -4.48
C SER A 605 12.28 11.00 -5.43
N LEU A 606 12.01 10.94 -6.74
CA LEU A 606 12.66 11.79 -7.74
C LEU A 606 12.26 13.26 -7.56
N VAL A 607 10.97 13.53 -7.33
CA VAL A 607 10.50 14.90 -7.03
C VAL A 607 11.11 15.40 -5.71
N LYS A 608 11.14 14.56 -4.66
CA LYS A 608 11.76 14.93 -3.37
C LYS A 608 13.25 15.21 -3.48
N MET A 609 13.97 14.44 -4.30
CA MET A 609 15.36 14.71 -4.59
C MET A 609 15.53 16.10 -5.24
N GLY A 610 14.61 16.50 -6.12
CA GLY A 610 14.54 17.85 -6.67
C GLY A 610 14.31 18.92 -5.60
N ASP A 611 13.35 18.70 -4.69
CA ASP A 611 13.07 19.61 -3.57
C ASP A 611 14.30 19.81 -2.67
N TYR A 612 15.07 18.74 -2.41
CA TYR A 612 16.29 18.82 -1.60
C TYR A 612 17.39 19.66 -2.27
N TYR A 613 17.59 19.52 -3.58
CA TYR A 613 18.53 20.35 -4.32
C TYR A 613 18.05 21.81 -4.43
N PHE A 614 16.73 22.01 -4.53
CA PHE A 614 16.13 23.33 -4.59
C PHE A 614 16.26 24.09 -3.25
N ASP A 615 15.93 23.43 -2.13
CA ASP A 615 15.98 24.03 -0.79
C ASP A 615 17.40 24.01 -0.18
N GLY A 616 18.34 23.25 -0.75
CA GLY A 616 19.70 23.09 -0.22
C GLY A 616 19.76 22.26 1.08
N ILE A 617 18.96 21.19 1.15
CA ILE A 617 18.83 20.35 2.33
C ILE A 617 19.79 19.16 2.21
N GLY A 618 20.78 19.08 3.11
CA GLY A 618 21.80 18.03 3.08
C GLY A 618 22.82 18.16 1.95
N THR A 619 22.73 19.22 1.14
CA THR A 619 23.63 19.58 0.03
C THR A 619 23.57 21.10 -0.17
N GLU A 620 24.52 21.65 -0.92
CA GLU A 620 24.43 23.03 -1.39
C GLU A 620 23.25 23.20 -2.38
N VAL A 621 22.67 24.40 -2.42
CA VAL A 621 21.57 24.75 -3.32
C VAL A 621 22.03 24.59 -4.77
N ASP A 622 21.35 23.73 -5.53
CA ASP A 622 21.62 23.46 -6.94
C ASP A 622 20.32 23.41 -7.74
N VAL A 623 19.90 24.59 -8.20
CA VAL A 623 18.65 24.75 -8.94
C VAL A 623 18.69 24.00 -10.28
N ALA A 624 19.86 23.90 -10.91
CA ALA A 624 19.99 23.20 -12.20
C ALA A 624 19.72 21.70 -12.05
N LYS A 625 20.23 21.07 -10.99
CA LYS A 625 19.88 19.68 -10.67
C LYS A 625 18.42 19.53 -10.29
N ALA A 626 17.84 20.48 -9.55
CA ALA A 626 16.43 20.45 -9.21
C ALA A 626 15.54 20.45 -10.47
N VAL A 627 15.83 21.32 -11.44
CA VAL A 627 15.17 21.34 -12.75
C VAL A 627 15.28 19.98 -13.42
N GLN A 628 16.48 19.39 -13.49
CA GLN A 628 16.68 18.06 -14.11
C GLN A 628 15.85 16.96 -13.43
N CYS A 629 15.70 17.01 -12.10
CA CYS A 629 14.87 16.06 -11.36
C CYS A 629 13.39 16.23 -11.72
N TYR A 630 12.88 17.46 -11.73
CA TYR A 630 11.49 17.72 -12.07
C TYR A 630 11.17 17.41 -13.53
N THR A 631 12.06 17.74 -14.48
CA THR A 631 11.90 17.35 -15.89
C THR A 631 11.92 15.83 -16.06
N GLY A 632 12.79 15.13 -15.31
CA GLY A 632 12.79 13.68 -15.30
C GLY A 632 11.47 13.09 -14.79
N ALA A 633 10.93 13.67 -13.72
CA ALA A 633 9.66 13.23 -13.14
C ALA A 633 8.43 13.61 -14.00
N SER A 634 8.48 14.70 -14.77
CA SER A 634 7.41 15.07 -15.70
C SER A 634 7.41 14.19 -16.94
N ASP A 635 8.58 13.99 -17.56
CA ASP A 635 8.66 13.40 -18.90
C ASP A 635 8.55 11.87 -18.87
N TYR A 636 9.18 11.22 -17.89
CA TYR A 636 9.19 9.75 -17.80
C TYR A 636 8.06 9.17 -16.94
N SER A 637 7.51 9.97 -16.03
CA SER A 637 6.62 9.46 -14.98
C SER A 637 5.32 10.26 -14.80
N GLN A 638 5.14 11.34 -15.57
CA GLN A 638 3.94 12.17 -15.55
C GLN A 638 3.51 12.55 -14.13
N SER A 639 4.46 13.03 -13.31
CA SER A 639 4.11 13.52 -11.97
C SER A 639 3.46 14.90 -12.04
N ALA A 640 2.21 15.00 -11.58
CA ALA A 640 1.50 16.29 -11.48
C ALA A 640 2.24 17.30 -10.58
N GLN A 641 2.83 16.84 -9.47
CA GLN A 641 3.61 17.70 -8.58
C GLN A 641 4.87 18.26 -9.28
N ALA A 642 5.57 17.43 -10.06
CA ALA A 642 6.74 17.88 -10.82
C ALA A 642 6.36 18.91 -11.89
N LEU A 643 5.27 18.67 -12.63
CA LEU A 643 4.73 19.59 -13.63
C LEU A 643 4.34 20.94 -13.00
N TYR A 644 3.67 20.90 -11.85
CA TYR A 644 3.34 22.10 -11.09
C TYR A 644 4.59 22.87 -10.65
N ASN A 645 5.59 22.16 -10.12
CA ASN A 645 6.87 22.77 -9.71
C ASN A 645 7.60 23.41 -10.91
N LEU A 646 7.64 22.76 -12.08
CA LEU A 646 8.21 23.33 -13.31
C LEU A 646 7.45 24.58 -13.79
N GLY A 647 6.12 24.54 -13.76
CA GLY A 647 5.28 25.70 -14.08
C GLY A 647 5.59 26.89 -13.16
N TRP A 648 5.77 26.63 -11.87
CA TRP A 648 6.15 27.64 -10.89
C TRP A 648 7.59 28.17 -11.11
N MET A 649 8.53 27.32 -11.53
CA MET A 649 9.90 27.74 -11.87
C MET A 649 9.92 28.65 -13.10
N HIS A 650 9.16 28.33 -14.15
CA HIS A 650 8.99 29.19 -15.33
C HIS A 650 8.26 30.50 -15.02
N GLU A 651 7.28 30.49 -14.12
CA GLU A 651 6.59 31.71 -13.69
C GLU A 651 7.56 32.69 -13.01
N ASN A 652 8.48 32.19 -12.19
CA ASN A 652 9.38 33.04 -11.39
C ASN A 652 10.77 33.24 -12.01
N GLY A 653 11.12 32.50 -13.07
CA GLY A 653 12.45 32.57 -13.69
C GLY A 653 13.56 31.99 -12.81
N ILE A 654 13.25 30.98 -11.99
CA ILE A 654 14.22 30.36 -11.06
C ILE A 654 14.85 29.15 -11.75
N GLY A 655 16.13 29.25 -12.11
CA GLY A 655 16.88 28.20 -12.82
C GLY A 655 16.50 28.00 -14.30
N LEU A 656 15.36 28.54 -14.71
CA LEU A 656 14.82 28.50 -16.06
C LEU A 656 14.52 29.92 -16.54
N VAL A 657 14.44 30.09 -17.86
CA VAL A 657 14.00 31.36 -18.45
C VAL A 657 12.54 31.61 -18.08
N GLN A 658 12.26 32.84 -17.64
CA GLN A 658 10.92 33.24 -17.25
C GLN A 658 10.00 33.32 -18.47
N ASP A 659 8.92 32.53 -18.47
CA ASP A 659 7.95 32.46 -19.56
C ASP A 659 6.56 32.10 -19.02
N PHE A 660 5.62 33.05 -19.13
CA PHE A 660 4.25 32.84 -18.64
C PHE A 660 3.44 31.90 -19.53
N HIS A 661 3.75 31.79 -20.81
CA HIS A 661 3.08 30.84 -21.69
C HIS A 661 3.44 29.40 -21.34
N LEU A 662 4.74 29.16 -21.19
CA LEU A 662 5.23 27.84 -20.85
C LEU A 662 4.79 27.45 -19.43
N ALA A 663 4.81 28.39 -18.49
CA ALA A 663 4.25 28.19 -17.15
C ALA A 663 2.77 27.78 -17.19
N LYS A 664 1.94 28.48 -17.99
CA LYS A 664 0.53 28.13 -18.19
C LYS A 664 0.40 26.71 -18.74
N ARG A 665 1.17 26.35 -19.77
CA ARG A 665 1.14 25.01 -20.37
C ARG A 665 1.45 23.93 -19.36
N TYR A 666 2.46 24.12 -18.51
CA TYR A 666 2.79 23.16 -17.45
C TYR A 666 1.70 23.03 -16.39
N TYR A 667 1.06 24.14 -16.01
CA TYR A 667 -0.09 24.11 -15.11
C TYR A 667 -1.31 23.40 -15.72
N ASP A 668 -1.63 23.67 -16.99
CA ASP A 668 -2.71 23.00 -17.71
C ASP A 668 -2.41 21.48 -17.84
N HIS A 669 -1.18 21.11 -18.17
CA HIS A 669 -0.76 19.70 -18.25
C HIS A 669 -0.79 19.00 -16.88
N ALA A 670 -0.45 19.69 -15.78
CA ALA A 670 -0.59 19.13 -14.43
C ALA A 670 -2.05 18.78 -14.10
N LEU A 671 -3.01 19.56 -14.60
CA LEU A 671 -4.44 19.31 -14.44
C LEU A 671 -4.93 18.15 -15.31
N GLU A 672 -4.42 18.00 -16.53
CA GLU A 672 -4.72 16.86 -17.41
C GLU A 672 -4.26 15.54 -16.79
N VAL A 673 -3.10 15.54 -16.13
CA VAL A 673 -2.53 14.37 -15.47
C VAL A 673 -3.27 14.04 -14.17
N ASN A 674 -3.70 15.05 -13.42
CA ASN A 674 -4.36 14.87 -12.13
C ASN A 674 -5.52 15.85 -11.94
N GLU A 675 -6.74 15.31 -12.01
CA GLU A 675 -7.98 16.06 -11.81
C GLU A 675 -8.07 16.67 -10.40
N GLU A 676 -7.46 16.05 -9.40
CA GLU A 676 -7.45 16.53 -8.01
C GLU A 676 -6.63 17.82 -7.85
N ALA A 677 -5.76 18.14 -8.81
CA ALA A 677 -4.99 19.37 -8.85
C ALA A 677 -5.80 20.61 -9.32
N TYR A 678 -7.10 20.46 -9.62
CA TYR A 678 -7.96 21.54 -10.15
C TYR A 678 -7.89 22.83 -9.33
N LEU A 679 -8.10 22.77 -8.02
CA LEU A 679 -8.09 23.96 -7.17
C LEU A 679 -6.71 24.68 -7.12
N PRO A 680 -5.59 24.00 -6.80
CA PRO A 680 -4.29 24.66 -6.77
C PRO A 680 -3.85 25.18 -8.14
N VAL A 681 -4.12 24.45 -9.22
CA VAL A 681 -3.80 24.88 -10.59
C VAL A 681 -4.61 26.10 -10.98
N THR A 682 -5.93 26.11 -10.76
CA THR A 682 -6.79 27.26 -11.12
C THR A 682 -6.42 28.53 -10.36
N LEU A 683 -6.09 28.43 -9.07
CA LEU A 683 -5.58 29.56 -8.29
C LEU A 683 -4.23 30.06 -8.82
N SER A 684 -3.35 29.15 -9.22
CA SER A 684 -2.04 29.49 -9.79
C SER A 684 -2.17 30.13 -11.17
N LEU A 685 -3.07 29.63 -12.01
CA LEU A 685 -3.42 30.23 -13.30
C LEU A 685 -4.06 31.60 -13.14
N PHE A 686 -4.94 31.79 -12.14
CA PHE A 686 -5.52 33.09 -11.83
C PHE A 686 -4.44 34.10 -11.42
N LYS A 687 -3.54 33.70 -10.50
CA LYS A 687 -2.37 34.49 -10.12
C LYS A 687 -1.48 34.82 -11.32
N LEU A 688 -1.19 33.84 -12.18
CA LEU A 688 -0.38 34.00 -13.39
C LEU A 688 -1.02 35.00 -14.36
N ARG A 689 -2.34 34.92 -14.57
CA ARG A 689 -3.10 35.88 -15.38
C ARG A 689 -3.05 37.30 -14.82
N LEU A 690 -3.16 37.47 -13.50
CA LEU A 690 -2.99 38.78 -12.85
C LEU A 690 -1.58 39.34 -13.07
N ARG A 691 -0.53 38.52 -12.89
CA ARG A 691 0.86 38.93 -13.15
C ARG A 691 1.09 39.28 -14.61
N SER A 692 0.51 38.51 -15.52
CA SER A 692 0.56 38.77 -16.97
C SER A 692 -0.16 40.07 -17.33
N ALA A 693 -1.36 40.33 -16.79
CA ALA A 693 -2.09 41.56 -17.00
C ALA A 693 -1.33 42.78 -16.47
N TRP A 694 -0.72 42.66 -15.29
CA TRP A 694 0.15 43.69 -14.74
C TRP A 694 1.37 43.95 -15.62
N ASN A 695 2.04 42.89 -16.08
CA ASN A 695 3.19 42.99 -16.98
C ASN A 695 2.83 43.68 -18.30
N THR A 696 1.67 43.36 -18.89
CA THR A 696 1.16 44.05 -20.09
C THR A 696 0.85 45.52 -19.81
N LEU A 697 0.26 45.85 -18.65
CA LEU A 697 -0.03 47.24 -18.25
C LEU A 697 1.27 48.06 -18.07
N THR A 698 2.29 47.47 -17.43
CA THR A 698 3.57 48.13 -17.16
C THR A 698 4.56 48.05 -18.32
N HIS A 699 4.19 47.45 -19.46
CA HIS A 699 5.08 47.20 -20.60
C HIS A 699 6.39 46.50 -20.18
N GLY A 700 6.28 45.49 -19.32
CA GLY A 700 7.45 44.77 -18.84
C GLY A 700 8.08 43.85 -19.91
N PRO A 701 9.33 43.44 -19.71
CA PRO A 701 10.13 42.73 -20.72
C PRO A 701 9.77 41.24 -20.87
N ILE A 702 8.81 40.72 -20.09
CA ILE A 702 8.48 39.29 -20.03
C ILE A 702 7.41 38.97 -21.08
N HIS A 703 7.50 37.80 -21.73
CA HIS A 703 6.44 37.31 -22.60
C HIS A 703 5.15 37.06 -21.80
N SER A 704 4.15 37.91 -22.00
CA SER A 704 2.81 37.77 -21.40
C SER A 704 2.06 36.60 -22.02
N ILE A 705 1.01 36.10 -21.35
CA ILE A 705 0.13 35.08 -21.91
C ILE A 705 -0.57 35.68 -23.14
N GLN A 706 -0.10 35.32 -24.33
CA GLN A 706 -0.84 35.49 -25.57
C GLN A 706 -1.77 34.28 -25.72
N ASP A 707 -3.01 34.52 -26.08
CA ASP A 707 -3.80 33.44 -26.65
C ASP A 707 -3.18 33.13 -28.02
N GLU A 708 -3.05 31.84 -28.36
CA GLU A 708 -2.73 31.48 -29.75
C GLU A 708 -3.68 32.28 -30.65
N PRO A 709 -3.19 32.93 -31.70
CA PRO A 709 -4.07 33.61 -32.63
C PRO A 709 -4.94 32.54 -33.26
N LYS A 710 -6.11 32.29 -32.68
CA LYS A 710 -7.18 31.55 -33.35
C LYS A 710 -7.27 32.22 -34.71
N PRO A 711 -7.14 31.49 -35.83
CA PRO A 711 -7.22 32.10 -37.14
C PRO A 711 -8.49 32.93 -37.13
N LYS A 712 -8.35 34.26 -37.17
CA LYS A 712 -9.51 35.14 -37.24
C LYS A 712 -10.15 34.75 -38.55
N LYS A 713 -11.23 33.96 -38.51
CA LYS A 713 -12.05 33.67 -39.67
C LYS A 713 -12.53 35.03 -40.16
N VAL A 714 -11.87 35.56 -41.18
CA VAL A 714 -12.28 36.79 -41.84
C VAL A 714 -13.55 36.39 -42.57
N ARG A 715 -14.71 36.57 -41.93
CA ARG A 715 -15.99 36.30 -42.57
C ARG A 715 -16.16 37.30 -43.71
N SER A 716 -15.78 36.91 -44.93
CA SER A 716 -16.18 37.65 -46.12
C SER A 716 -17.62 37.27 -46.47
N LEU A 717 -18.41 38.24 -46.94
CA LEU A 717 -19.83 38.06 -47.21
C LEU A 717 -20.07 36.97 -48.27
N SER A 718 -19.11 36.77 -49.17
CA SER A 718 -19.12 35.71 -50.18
C SER A 718 -18.90 34.31 -49.60
N GLU A 719 -18.06 34.16 -48.57
CA GLU A 719 -17.93 32.87 -47.86
C GLU A 719 -19.16 32.55 -47.02
N TRP A 720 -19.82 33.56 -46.43
CA TRP A 720 -21.10 33.35 -45.72
C TRP A 720 -22.20 32.90 -46.68
N ILE A 721 -22.31 33.53 -47.86
CA ILE A 721 -23.30 33.14 -48.88
C ILE A 721 -23.01 31.73 -49.42
N ASN A 722 -21.73 31.41 -49.69
CA ASN A 722 -21.37 30.07 -50.16
C ASN A 722 -21.69 28.99 -49.11
N HIS A 723 -21.48 29.27 -47.83
CA HIS A 723 -21.81 28.31 -46.77
C HIS A 723 -23.31 28.21 -46.50
N PHE A 724 -24.05 29.31 -46.63
CA PHE A 724 -25.52 29.33 -46.53
C PHE A 724 -26.18 28.56 -47.69
N LEU A 725 -25.56 28.58 -48.88
CA LEU A 725 -26.02 27.84 -50.06
C LEU A 725 -25.54 26.39 -50.10
N GLN A 726 -24.51 26.03 -49.33
CA GLN A 726 -23.93 24.67 -49.28
C GLN A 726 -24.42 23.83 -48.10
N ASP A 727 -25.21 24.38 -47.17
CA ASP A 727 -25.68 23.64 -45.98
C ASP A 727 -26.95 22.79 -46.23
N ASP A 728 -27.46 22.73 -47.47
CA ASP A 728 -28.47 21.76 -47.89
C ASP A 728 -27.84 20.68 -48.77
N GLY A 729 -27.25 19.69 -48.10
CA GLY A 729 -27.06 18.35 -48.65
C GLY A 729 -25.65 18.00 -49.11
N GLN A 730 -24.80 17.58 -48.18
CA GLN A 730 -23.94 16.39 -48.33
C GLN A 730 -23.15 16.19 -47.03
N TYR A 731 -23.48 15.15 -46.26
CA TYR A 731 -22.53 14.56 -45.31
C TYR A 731 -22.51 13.07 -45.60
N ASP A 732 -21.53 12.65 -46.39
CA ASP A 732 -20.78 11.43 -46.09
C ASP A 732 -19.39 11.49 -46.73
N GLU A 733 -18.44 10.98 -45.93
CA GLU A 733 -17.24 10.22 -46.29
C GLU A 733 -15.86 10.87 -46.58
N GLU A 734 -14.90 10.34 -45.80
CA GLU A 734 -13.47 10.04 -46.06
C GLU A 734 -12.44 11.20 -45.99
N TYR A 735 -11.26 11.07 -45.36
CA TYR A 735 -10.44 9.90 -45.02
C TYR A 735 -9.36 10.34 -44.00
N TYR A 736 -9.08 9.51 -43.00
CA TYR A 736 -7.71 9.28 -42.52
C TYR A 736 -7.55 7.77 -42.35
N ALA A 737 -6.64 7.19 -43.12
CA ALA A 737 -6.26 5.79 -43.09
C ALA A 737 -4.97 5.52 -42.33
N GLY A 738 -4.88 4.26 -41.86
CA GLY A 738 -3.69 3.52 -41.43
C GLY A 738 -3.81 3.04 -39.99
N GLU A 739 -4.67 2.07 -39.66
CA GLU A 739 -4.43 0.60 -39.61
C GLU A 739 -3.22 0.17 -38.75
N ASP A 740 -3.22 -0.89 -37.92
CA ASP A 740 -4.20 -1.85 -37.38
C ASP A 740 -3.42 -2.79 -36.43
N LEU A 741 -4.09 -3.52 -35.50
CA LEU A 741 -4.23 -4.99 -35.53
C LEU A 741 -4.62 -5.66 -34.18
N TYR A 742 -5.81 -6.30 -34.23
CA TYR A 742 -6.42 -7.45 -33.50
C TYR A 742 -6.63 -7.48 -31.97
N ASP A 743 -7.70 -8.07 -31.40
CA ASP A 743 -9.07 -8.48 -31.82
C ASP A 743 -9.74 -9.23 -30.64
N GLY A 744 -11.07 -9.20 -30.59
CA GLY A 744 -11.89 -10.40 -30.35
C GLY A 744 -12.20 -10.87 -28.93
N ALA A 745 -13.41 -10.55 -28.42
CA ALA A 745 -14.57 -11.46 -28.45
C ALA A 745 -15.53 -11.37 -27.23
N LEU A 746 -16.76 -10.94 -27.56
CA LEU A 746 -18.09 -11.44 -27.11
C LEU A 746 -18.66 -11.09 -25.73
N GLY A 747 -19.88 -10.53 -25.75
CA GLY A 747 -20.84 -10.64 -24.65
C GLY A 747 -22.01 -9.66 -24.67
N SER A 748 -23.07 -10.00 -25.42
CA SER A 748 -24.40 -9.37 -25.43
C SER A 748 -24.99 -9.07 -24.03
N GLY A 749 -25.68 -7.92 -23.92
CA GLY A 749 -26.57 -7.61 -22.79
C GLY A 749 -27.30 -6.29 -22.97
N GLU A 750 -28.55 -6.34 -23.43
CA GLU A 750 -29.51 -5.23 -23.42
C GLU A 750 -29.73 -4.69 -22.00
N GLY A 751 -29.86 -3.37 -21.86
CA GLY A 751 -30.22 -2.71 -20.60
C GLY A 751 -30.39 -1.20 -20.79
N ALA A 752 -31.62 -0.79 -21.06
CA ALA A 752 -32.07 0.60 -21.11
C ALA A 752 -32.04 1.28 -19.73
N GLY A 753 -31.79 2.59 -19.69
CA GLY A 753 -31.98 3.43 -18.50
C GLY A 753 -31.27 4.78 -18.57
N ASP A 754 -31.82 5.70 -19.37
CA ASP A 754 -31.55 7.14 -19.31
C ASP A 754 -32.22 7.75 -18.06
N ASP A 755 -31.50 8.56 -17.28
CA ASP A 755 -32.11 9.58 -16.41
C ASP A 755 -31.03 10.56 -15.89
N ASP A 756 -30.79 11.67 -16.60
CA ASP A 756 -30.15 12.87 -16.03
C ASP A 756 -30.66 14.21 -16.63
N GLY A 757 -31.61 14.19 -17.57
CA GLY A 757 -32.15 15.42 -18.21
C GLY A 757 -33.33 16.09 -17.49
N ILE A 758 -33.97 15.42 -16.52
CA ILE A 758 -35.22 15.88 -15.91
C ILE A 758 -34.96 16.84 -14.72
N MET A 759 -33.88 16.63 -13.97
CA MET A 759 -33.53 17.47 -12.80
C MET A 759 -33.11 18.89 -13.20
N GLU A 760 -32.36 19.03 -14.28
CA GLU A 760 -31.86 20.34 -14.76
C GLU A 760 -33.01 21.21 -15.30
N SER A 761 -33.99 20.59 -15.97
CA SER A 761 -35.20 21.25 -16.45
C SER A 761 -36.09 21.74 -15.31
N LEU A 762 -36.22 20.97 -14.22
CA LEU A 762 -37.00 21.35 -13.04
C LEU A 762 -36.36 22.51 -12.26
N LEU A 763 -35.02 22.58 -12.21
CA LEU A 763 -34.28 23.66 -11.56
C LEU A 763 -34.51 25.01 -12.27
N ILE A 764 -34.49 25.01 -13.60
CA ILE A 764 -34.72 26.22 -14.41
C ILE A 764 -36.17 26.72 -14.24
N VAL A 765 -37.16 25.81 -14.23
CA VAL A 765 -38.56 26.16 -13.97
C VAL A 765 -38.74 26.70 -12.54
N GLY A 766 -38.06 26.12 -11.54
CA GLY A 766 -38.10 26.60 -10.16
C GLY A 766 -37.55 28.02 -9.99
N ILE A 767 -36.41 28.32 -10.62
CA ILE A 767 -35.78 29.65 -10.54
C ILE A 767 -36.63 30.70 -11.25
N THR A 768 -37.19 30.39 -12.42
CA THR A 768 -38.06 31.33 -13.16
C THR A 768 -39.34 31.65 -12.40
N PHE A 769 -39.98 30.66 -11.78
CA PHE A 769 -41.18 30.87 -10.95
C PHE A 769 -40.88 31.72 -9.70
N SER A 770 -39.71 31.52 -9.08
CA SER A 770 -39.25 32.31 -7.93
C SER A 770 -39.04 33.78 -8.29
N LEU A 771 -38.48 34.05 -9.47
CA LEU A 771 -38.23 35.39 -9.99
C LEU A 771 -39.55 36.13 -10.30
N VAL A 772 -40.52 35.43 -10.91
CA VAL A 772 -41.87 35.98 -11.15
C VAL A 772 -42.58 36.26 -9.82
N PHE A 773 -42.48 35.37 -8.83
CA PHE A 773 -43.05 35.59 -7.50
C PHE A 773 -42.44 36.80 -6.78
N LEU A 774 -41.11 36.98 -6.85
CA LEU A 774 -40.43 38.14 -6.26
C LEU A 774 -40.81 39.45 -6.96
N LEU A 775 -40.97 39.44 -8.29
CA LEU A 775 -41.45 40.60 -9.04
C LEU A 775 -42.91 40.94 -8.67
N TRP A 776 -43.77 39.94 -8.57
CA TRP A 776 -45.15 40.12 -8.12
C TRP A 776 -45.24 40.61 -6.67
N TRP A 777 -44.42 40.04 -5.76
CA TRP A 777 -44.34 40.44 -4.35
C TRP A 777 -43.87 41.90 -4.21
N ARG A 778 -42.86 42.30 -4.99
CA ARG A 778 -42.38 43.68 -5.05
C ARG A 778 -43.46 44.63 -5.58
N GLN A 779 -44.21 44.23 -6.61
CA GLN A 779 -45.32 45.01 -7.16
C GLN A 779 -46.47 45.16 -6.15
N ARG A 780 -46.76 44.11 -5.38
CA ARG A 780 -47.77 44.13 -4.32
C ARG A 780 -47.37 45.04 -3.15
N LEU A 781 -46.08 45.06 -2.77
CA LEU A 781 -45.56 46.00 -1.78
C LEU A 781 -45.63 47.46 -2.25
N GLN A 782 -45.40 47.72 -3.54
CA GLN A 782 -45.52 49.08 -4.10
C GLN A 782 -46.98 49.56 -4.13
N GLN A 783 -47.94 48.69 -4.45
CA GLN A 783 -49.38 49.02 -4.40
C GLN A 783 -49.84 49.33 -2.96
N ALA A 784 -49.41 48.54 -1.97
CA ALA A 784 -49.73 48.81 -0.57
C ALA A 784 -49.14 50.14 -0.08
N HIS A 785 -47.95 50.53 -0.58
CA HIS A 785 -47.34 51.81 -0.22
C HIS A 785 -48.10 53.00 -0.86
N GLN A 786 -48.58 52.85 -2.10
CA GLN A 786 -49.43 53.85 -2.76
C GLN A 786 -50.79 54.01 -2.06
N GLU A 787 -51.44 52.92 -1.67
CA GLU A 787 -52.68 52.97 -0.89
C GLU A 787 -52.47 53.63 0.49
N GLY A 788 -51.31 53.42 1.12
CA GLY A 788 -50.93 54.08 2.37
C GLY A 788 -50.64 55.58 2.23
N GLU A 789 -50.03 56.00 1.12
CA GLU A 789 -49.80 57.44 0.83
C GLU A 789 -51.08 58.16 0.43
N ASP A 790 -51.97 57.53 -0.33
CA ASP A 790 -53.28 58.11 -0.66
C ASP A 790 -54.21 58.17 0.57
N ALA A 791 -54.16 57.18 1.46
CA ALA A 791 -54.84 57.26 2.75
C ALA A 791 -54.30 58.40 3.62
N ARG A 792 -52.98 58.68 3.56
CA ARG A 792 -52.38 59.85 4.22
C ARG A 792 -52.77 61.17 3.55
N ARG A 793 -52.84 61.23 2.21
CA ARG A 793 -53.31 62.42 1.46
C ARG A 793 -54.78 62.73 1.76
N ARG A 794 -55.66 61.73 1.82
CA ARG A 794 -57.08 61.94 2.16
C ARG A 794 -57.31 62.33 3.62
N ASN A 795 -56.45 61.87 4.54
CA ASN A 795 -56.44 62.36 5.94
C ASN A 795 -55.96 63.82 6.05
N LEU A 796 -55.12 64.30 5.13
CA LEU A 796 -54.72 65.71 5.04
C LEU A 796 -55.81 66.59 4.38
N GLU A 797 -56.63 66.01 3.49
CA GLU A 797 -57.71 66.72 2.76
C GLU A 797 -59.10 66.64 3.42
N GLY A 798 -59.21 66.02 4.60
CA GLY A 798 -60.42 66.09 5.44
C GLY A 798 -61.70 65.50 4.83
N LEU A 799 -61.58 64.54 3.91
CA LEU A 799 -62.72 63.91 3.24
C LEU A 799 -63.13 62.59 3.94
N PRO A 800 -64.43 62.36 4.19
CA PRO A 800 -64.92 61.16 4.89
C PRO A 800 -64.73 59.88 4.05
N PRO A 801 -64.54 58.71 4.71
CA PRO A 801 -64.23 57.46 4.05
C PRO A 801 -65.42 56.91 3.24
N ASN A 802 -65.12 56.42 2.02
CA ASN A 802 -66.13 55.78 1.17
C ASN A 802 -66.66 54.48 1.83
N PRO A 803 -67.98 54.24 1.76
CA PRO A 803 -68.58 53.03 2.30
C PRO A 803 -68.04 51.78 1.61
N ARG A 804 -67.70 50.75 2.40
CA ARG A 804 -67.43 49.41 1.89
C ARG A 804 -68.72 48.87 1.24
N PRO A 805 -68.69 48.42 -0.02
CA PRO A 805 -69.85 47.75 -0.60
C PRO A 805 -70.04 46.38 0.05
N ASP A 806 -71.23 46.22 0.62
CA ASP A 806 -71.79 45.01 1.22
C ASP A 806 -72.16 43.98 0.14
N ASN A 807 -72.20 42.71 0.54
CA ASN A 807 -72.42 41.55 -0.32
C ASN A 807 -73.74 41.61 -1.11
N GLY A 808 -73.64 41.56 -2.44
CA GLY A 808 -74.76 41.28 -3.34
C GLY A 808 -74.72 39.84 -3.85
N ARG A 809 -75.62 39.00 -3.32
CA ARG A 809 -76.07 37.74 -3.93
C ARG A 809 -76.55 38.00 -5.37
N ASP A 810 -76.24 37.10 -6.29
CA ASP A 810 -77.17 36.56 -7.30
C ASP A 810 -76.50 35.39 -8.06
N GLY A 811 -77.07 34.19 -7.93
CA GLY A 811 -77.20 33.22 -9.01
C GLY A 811 -78.70 33.06 -9.30
N PRO A 812 -79.18 32.22 -10.25
CA PRO A 812 -78.51 31.19 -11.06
C PRO A 812 -78.92 31.23 -12.56
N ASP A 813 -78.46 30.24 -13.35
CA ASP A 813 -79.14 29.52 -14.46
C ASP A 813 -78.02 28.84 -15.30
N PHE A 814 -77.82 27.52 -15.39
CA PHE A 814 -78.68 26.34 -15.48
C PHE A 814 -79.49 26.25 -16.79
N ALA A 815 -78.90 25.67 -17.85
CA ALA A 815 -79.54 24.65 -18.70
C ALA A 815 -78.61 24.18 -19.84
N GLY A 816 -78.61 22.87 -20.11
CA GLY A 816 -78.01 22.26 -21.31
C GLY A 816 -77.18 21.00 -21.01
N TRP A 817 -77.74 19.96 -20.41
CA TRP A 817 -78.13 18.73 -21.12
C TRP A 817 -76.97 17.94 -21.77
N ALA A 818 -76.61 16.86 -21.08
CA ALA A 818 -76.61 15.45 -21.51
C ALA A 818 -75.97 15.04 -22.86
N ALA A 819 -75.25 13.91 -22.74
CA ALA A 819 -74.87 12.94 -23.76
C ALA A 819 -73.77 13.42 -24.72
N GLY A 820 -72.70 12.66 -24.99
CA GLY A 820 -72.45 11.26 -24.76
C GLY A 820 -71.64 10.76 -25.97
N GLY A 821 -70.65 9.91 -25.73
CA GLY A 821 -70.21 8.95 -26.73
C GLY A 821 -69.03 9.33 -27.63
N VAL A 822 -67.92 8.62 -27.36
CA VAL A 822 -67.07 7.89 -28.31
C VAL A 822 -66.29 8.67 -29.38
N GLY A 823 -64.97 8.61 -29.24
CA GLY A 823 -64.06 8.13 -30.29
C GLY A 823 -63.37 9.19 -31.14
N LEU A 824 -62.12 9.52 -30.81
CA LEU A 824 -60.91 8.94 -31.42
C LEU A 824 -59.68 9.36 -30.61
#